data_AF-A0A553G9D1-F1
#
_entry.id   AF-A0A553G9D1-F1
#
_cell.length_a   1.000
_cell.length_b   1.000
_cell.length_c   1.000
_cell.angle_alpha   90.00
_cell.angle_beta   90.00
_cell.angle_gamma   90.00
#
_symmetry.space_group_name_H-M   'P 1'
#
loop_
_entity.id
_entity.type
_entity.pdbx_description
1 polymer ?
#
loop_
_entity_poly.entity_id
_entity_poly.type
_entity_poly.pdbx_seq_one_letter_code
_entity_poly.pdbx_strand_id
1 'polypeptide(L)'
;MEATNINIDDVISQNASSRLFEGGFGFEKENVRVTLNGELAQTPHPAVFGNKREHPYITTDFSESQVEMITPVRHSVDEAIGFLETLHDEVSLNLDNELLWPQSTPPILPEQETDIPIAKFDNQGSEMEAYRNYLAENYGRKKQLLSGVHFNISFDEVVLKQLYKTSEDSAFSYEQFREQVYLKSLRNFKRYRWFLIALLGNSPVVHSSYANECVRHLPKLKDDSYRLMHAGSMRNSMCGYRNKENLCLNYNTFKDYHQSVDDAIEKGLISQPKENYASIRIKSLDEGETISHLEIRLLDLNPFVKSGVDVHHARIIHQFLVYCLLKPELNVFDIKTQDRAYANHEQAASFIMDENAFIIADDGKQLPMQKAIELVLNEIEHYTLKYLDEKYQHSFAELKRMVVDPTLRPAVRMLKELKSHAFVDWTLNKAKLYLQESVSKTYNFWGLEDMELSTQLIMREALIRGVEMQVMDKLENFIKLSKNGKTEFVMQATRTSLDNYVSVLLMENKVMTKKVLQSAGINAPEGLEFIDANTAHSAFDYFSGQAIVIKPKSTNFGLGITILKQNDDKQLFERAVAIAFEHDSTILVEKFISGKEYRMFLINDELVGILHRVPANVIGNGQLSIGQLISKKNKDPLRGKGYKSPLEKIAMGEAEAMFLQTQGLDFDSVPADGVTIYLRENSNISTGGDSIDFTDDVHESYKEIAVEAAKALNVKVTGLDMMIDDISKPATQSNYSIIEMNFNPAIHIHCHPYIGKNRRLNAKMLDALGF
;
A
#
# COMPACT_ATOMS: atom_id res chain seq x y z
N MET A 1 -9.03 -40.63 24.23
CA MET A 1 -9.80 -39.61 24.97
C MET A 1 -11.04 -39.36 24.14
N GLU A 2 -12.21 -39.71 24.69
CA GLU A 2 -13.50 -39.45 24.05
C GLU A 2 -13.60 -37.96 23.73
N ALA A 3 -14.05 -37.62 22.52
CA ALA A 3 -14.27 -36.24 22.11
C ALA A 3 -15.26 -35.62 23.09
N THR A 4 -14.80 -34.70 23.95
CA THR A 4 -15.68 -33.84 24.72
C THR A 4 -16.55 -33.12 23.70
N ASN A 5 -17.85 -33.39 23.72
CA ASN A 5 -18.79 -32.91 22.72
C ASN A 5 -19.09 -31.43 23.02
N ILE A 6 -18.15 -30.54 22.67
CA ILE A 6 -18.27 -29.09 22.89
C ILE A 6 -19.49 -28.62 22.08
N ASN A 7 -20.54 -28.15 22.74
CA ASN A 7 -21.67 -27.54 22.04
C ASN A 7 -21.31 -26.11 21.61
N ILE A 8 -20.45 -26.04 20.60
CA ILE A 8 -19.93 -24.79 20.05
C ILE A 8 -21.03 -23.91 19.44
N ASP A 9 -22.14 -24.52 18.99
CA ASP A 9 -23.32 -23.80 18.49
C ASP A 9 -23.98 -22.96 19.58
N ASP A 10 -24.17 -23.53 20.77
CA ASP A 10 -24.76 -22.82 21.91
C ASP A 10 -23.84 -21.69 22.39
N VAL A 11 -22.53 -21.96 22.54
CA VAL A 11 -21.56 -20.96 23.00
C VAL A 11 -21.50 -19.76 22.06
N ILE A 12 -21.42 -20.01 20.75
CA ILE A 12 -21.33 -18.95 19.75
C ILE A 12 -22.65 -18.20 19.63
N SER A 13 -23.80 -18.89 19.59
CA SER A 13 -25.11 -18.24 19.38
C SER A 13 -25.52 -17.32 20.55
N GLN A 14 -25.17 -17.68 21.78
CA GLN A 14 -25.46 -16.88 22.98
C GLN A 14 -24.58 -15.62 23.09
N ASN A 15 -23.38 -15.65 22.50
CA ASN A 15 -22.35 -14.63 22.68
C ASN A 15 -21.96 -13.90 21.38
N ALA A 16 -22.65 -14.18 20.28
CA ALA A 16 -22.37 -13.59 18.98
C ALA A 16 -22.58 -12.07 19.00
N SER A 17 -21.58 -11.34 18.50
CA SER A 17 -21.52 -9.88 18.47
C SER A 17 -20.85 -9.38 17.18
N SER A 18 -20.90 -8.05 16.96
CA SER A 18 -20.15 -7.41 15.86
C SER A 18 -18.64 -7.66 15.94
N ARG A 19 -18.11 -7.97 17.12
CA ARG A 19 -16.68 -8.30 17.32
C ARG A 19 -16.25 -9.59 16.64
N LEU A 20 -17.18 -10.45 16.20
CA LEU A 20 -16.84 -11.61 15.35
C LEU A 20 -16.25 -11.21 14.00
N PHE A 21 -16.37 -9.94 13.61
CA PHE A 21 -15.74 -9.37 12.42
C PHE A 21 -14.37 -8.71 12.72
N GLU A 22 -13.87 -8.80 13.95
CA GLU A 22 -12.49 -8.45 14.30
C GLU A 22 -11.59 -9.67 14.02
N GLY A 23 -10.42 -9.42 13.44
CA GLY A 23 -9.51 -10.48 13.03
C GLY A 23 -8.20 -10.00 12.44
N GLY A 24 -7.35 -10.97 12.09
CA GLY A 24 -6.15 -10.75 11.30
C GLY A 24 -6.41 -11.07 9.84
N PHE A 25 -6.00 -10.17 8.94
CA PHE A 25 -6.21 -10.28 7.49
C PHE A 25 -4.89 -10.18 6.75
N GLY A 26 -4.61 -11.12 5.85
CA GLY A 26 -3.44 -11.08 4.97
C GLY A 26 -3.75 -11.66 3.60
N PHE A 27 -3.00 -11.23 2.58
CA PHE A 27 -3.15 -11.70 1.21
C PHE A 27 -1.84 -12.23 0.66
N GLU A 28 -1.92 -13.32 -0.10
CA GLU A 28 -0.89 -13.75 -1.04
C GLU A 28 -1.48 -13.60 -2.44
N LYS A 29 -0.78 -12.95 -3.35
CA LYS A 29 -1.26 -12.70 -4.71
C LYS A 29 -0.19 -13.07 -5.70
N GLU A 30 -0.55 -13.99 -6.58
CA GLU A 30 0.31 -14.40 -7.68
C GLU A 30 -0.01 -13.56 -8.93
N ASN A 31 1.00 -13.16 -9.68
CA ASN A 31 0.85 -12.63 -11.04
C ASN A 31 1.95 -13.17 -11.94
N VAL A 32 1.58 -13.45 -13.19
CA VAL A 32 2.57 -13.72 -14.23
C VAL A 32 3.06 -12.39 -14.81
N ARG A 33 4.39 -12.23 -14.91
CA ARG A 33 5.04 -11.16 -15.67
C ARG A 33 4.98 -11.48 -17.16
N VAL A 34 4.64 -10.49 -17.97
CA VAL A 34 4.51 -10.63 -19.42
C VAL A 34 5.23 -9.53 -20.17
N THR A 35 5.63 -9.84 -21.40
CA THR A 35 6.11 -8.84 -22.36
C THR A 35 4.97 -7.89 -22.76
N LEU A 36 5.31 -6.76 -23.40
CA LEU A 36 4.32 -5.81 -23.93
C LEU A 36 3.38 -6.41 -25.01
N ASN A 37 3.71 -7.61 -25.51
CA ASN A 37 2.94 -8.39 -26.48
C ASN A 37 2.10 -9.51 -25.83
N GLY A 38 2.15 -9.67 -24.50
CA GLY A 38 1.35 -10.67 -23.78
C GLY A 38 1.95 -12.08 -23.78
N GLU A 39 3.25 -12.20 -24.05
CA GLU A 39 4.01 -13.45 -23.93
C GLU A 39 4.58 -13.56 -22.52
N LEU A 40 4.72 -14.78 -22.00
CA LEU A 40 5.37 -15.06 -20.73
C LEU A 40 6.77 -14.43 -20.70
N ALA A 41 7.04 -13.58 -19.71
CA ALA A 41 8.37 -13.01 -19.51
C ALA A 41 9.40 -14.12 -19.28
N GLN A 42 10.59 -13.98 -19.86
CA GLN A 42 11.69 -14.95 -19.72
C GLN A 42 12.86 -14.39 -18.89
N THR A 43 12.72 -13.17 -18.39
CA THR A 43 13.75 -12.48 -17.63
C THR A 43 13.80 -12.98 -16.18
N PRO A 44 14.95 -12.84 -15.49
CA PRO A 44 15.06 -13.15 -14.06
C PRO A 44 14.15 -12.31 -13.17
N HIS A 45 13.98 -12.71 -11.92
CA HIS A 45 13.36 -11.88 -10.89
C HIS A 45 14.10 -10.53 -10.77
N PRO A 46 13.39 -9.39 -10.67
CA PRO A 46 14.04 -8.08 -10.61
C PRO A 46 15.00 -7.96 -9.42
N ALA A 47 16.25 -7.62 -9.71
CA ALA A 47 17.33 -7.60 -8.70
C ALA A 47 17.08 -6.59 -7.56
N VAL A 48 16.26 -5.57 -7.80
CA VAL A 48 15.92 -4.54 -6.81
C VAL A 48 15.18 -5.11 -5.59
N PHE A 49 14.47 -6.22 -5.73
CA PHE A 49 13.80 -6.92 -4.62
C PHE A 49 14.73 -7.83 -3.81
N GLY A 50 16.02 -7.89 -4.16
CA GLY A 50 17.00 -8.67 -3.41
C GLY A 50 16.71 -10.17 -3.39
N ASN A 51 16.92 -10.81 -2.23
CA ASN A 51 16.80 -12.26 -2.09
C ASN A 51 15.35 -12.68 -1.86
N LYS A 52 14.69 -13.24 -2.88
CA LYS A 52 13.31 -13.72 -2.82
C LYS A 52 13.02 -14.82 -1.79
N ARG A 53 14.01 -15.53 -1.26
CA ARG A 53 13.82 -16.51 -0.17
C ARG A 53 13.63 -15.82 1.17
N GLU A 54 14.31 -14.68 1.36
CA GLU A 54 14.36 -13.94 2.62
C GLU A 54 13.43 -12.72 2.61
N HIS A 55 12.99 -12.28 1.42
CA HIS A 55 12.14 -11.12 1.26
C HIS A 55 10.71 -11.43 1.76
N PRO A 56 10.19 -10.73 2.78
CA PRO A 56 8.92 -11.08 3.44
C PRO A 56 7.68 -10.76 2.60
N TYR A 57 7.82 -9.90 1.57
CA TYR A 57 6.66 -9.37 0.84
C TYR A 57 6.57 -9.71 -0.65
N ILE A 58 7.67 -10.12 -1.27
CA ILE A 58 7.79 -10.26 -2.72
C ILE A 58 8.69 -11.46 -2.96
N THR A 59 8.16 -12.47 -3.63
CA THR A 59 8.89 -13.68 -3.99
C THR A 59 8.40 -14.19 -5.34
N THR A 60 8.67 -15.45 -5.66
CA THR A 60 8.12 -16.14 -6.82
C THR A 60 7.49 -17.46 -6.39
N ASP A 61 6.32 -17.78 -6.94
CA ASP A 61 5.68 -19.08 -6.76
C ASP A 61 6.38 -20.13 -7.62
N PHE A 62 5.70 -20.84 -8.54
CA PHE A 62 6.31 -21.92 -9.30
C PHE A 62 7.37 -21.44 -10.31
N SER A 63 7.04 -20.41 -11.10
CA SER A 63 7.89 -19.92 -12.18
C SER A 63 8.67 -18.66 -11.78
N GLU A 64 9.86 -18.46 -12.36
CA GLU A 64 10.61 -17.21 -12.22
C GLU A 64 9.80 -15.99 -12.70
N SER A 65 8.87 -16.23 -13.64
CA SER A 65 7.97 -15.23 -14.20
C SER A 65 6.72 -15.02 -13.37
N GLN A 66 6.46 -15.83 -12.34
CA GLN A 66 5.26 -15.78 -11.52
C GLN A 66 5.59 -15.14 -10.16
N VAL A 67 5.51 -13.82 -10.12
CA VAL A 67 5.74 -13.05 -8.89
C VAL A 67 4.62 -13.31 -7.89
N GLU A 68 4.97 -13.45 -6.63
CA GLU A 68 4.05 -13.61 -5.51
C GLU A 68 4.24 -12.44 -4.55
N MET A 69 3.16 -11.70 -4.30
CA MET A 69 3.11 -10.56 -3.39
C MET A 69 2.38 -10.96 -2.11
N ILE A 70 3.03 -10.80 -0.97
CA ILE A 70 2.56 -11.28 0.33
C ILE A 70 2.42 -10.07 1.26
N THR A 71 1.22 -9.85 1.78
CA THR A 71 1.00 -8.80 2.78
C THR A 71 1.31 -9.33 4.18
N PRO A 72 1.85 -8.51 5.09
CA PRO A 72 1.81 -8.83 6.50
C PRO A 72 0.35 -8.84 7.00
N VAL A 73 0.13 -9.42 8.18
CA VAL A 73 -1.19 -9.41 8.83
C VAL A 73 -1.58 -7.98 9.21
N ARG A 74 -2.82 -7.59 8.89
CA ARG A 74 -3.44 -6.30 9.24
C ARG A 74 -4.74 -6.51 10.02
N HIS A 75 -5.18 -5.46 10.69
CA HIS A 75 -6.36 -5.49 11.58
C HIS A 75 -7.68 -5.20 10.85
N SER A 76 -7.61 -4.86 9.55
CA SER A 76 -8.80 -4.71 8.70
C SER A 76 -8.52 -5.18 7.28
N VAL A 77 -9.59 -5.57 6.58
CA VAL A 77 -9.56 -5.92 5.14
C VAL A 77 -9.05 -4.75 4.30
N ASP A 78 -9.47 -3.53 4.63
CA ASP A 78 -9.08 -2.29 3.94
C ASP A 78 -7.57 -2.07 4.00
N GLU A 79 -6.96 -2.20 5.18
CA GLU A 79 -5.51 -2.04 5.36
C GLU A 79 -4.73 -3.14 4.64
N ALA A 80 -5.21 -4.39 4.69
CA ALA A 80 -4.56 -5.50 4.00
C ALA A 80 -4.59 -5.32 2.47
N ILE A 81 -5.72 -4.89 1.91
CA ILE A 81 -5.83 -4.59 0.47
C ILE A 81 -5.02 -3.36 0.10
N GLY A 82 -5.00 -2.30 0.92
CA GLY A 82 -4.13 -1.15 0.69
C GLY A 82 -2.66 -1.55 0.65
N PHE A 83 -2.21 -2.40 1.58
CA PHE A 83 -0.85 -2.92 1.52
C PHE A 83 -0.58 -3.70 0.23
N LEU A 84 -1.55 -4.53 -0.21
CA LEU A 84 -1.45 -5.27 -1.46
C LEU A 84 -1.40 -4.37 -2.70
N GLU A 85 -2.15 -3.25 -2.71
CA GLU A 85 -2.07 -2.26 -3.78
C GLU A 85 -0.70 -1.59 -3.84
N THR A 86 -0.10 -1.31 -2.69
CA THR A 86 1.25 -0.73 -2.63
C THR A 86 2.29 -1.74 -3.13
N LEU A 87 2.17 -3.02 -2.77
CA LEU A 87 3.00 -4.08 -3.33
C LEU A 87 2.88 -4.18 -4.85
N HIS A 88 1.65 -4.13 -5.37
CA HIS A 88 1.41 -4.18 -6.81
C HIS A 88 2.02 -2.98 -7.54
N ASP A 89 1.93 -1.78 -6.95
CA ASP A 89 2.56 -0.59 -7.49
C ASP A 89 4.08 -0.76 -7.53
N GLU A 90 4.70 -1.18 -6.43
CA GLU A 90 6.16 -1.34 -6.38
C GLU A 90 6.67 -2.42 -7.32
N VAL A 91 5.96 -3.54 -7.43
CA VAL A 91 6.31 -4.55 -8.42
C VAL A 91 6.21 -3.96 -9.83
N SER A 92 5.07 -3.37 -10.18
CA SER A 92 4.84 -2.84 -11.54
C SER A 92 5.83 -1.75 -11.96
N LEU A 93 6.19 -0.85 -11.04
CA LEU A 93 7.12 0.26 -11.29
C LEU A 93 8.57 -0.19 -11.46
N ASN A 94 8.91 -1.39 -10.99
CA ASN A 94 10.26 -1.96 -11.04
C ASN A 94 10.38 -3.13 -12.03
N LEU A 95 9.42 -3.26 -12.96
CA LEU A 95 9.51 -4.17 -14.10
C LEU A 95 10.06 -3.43 -15.34
N ASP A 96 11.03 -4.04 -16.02
CA ASP A 96 11.63 -3.50 -17.24
C ASP A 96 10.93 -4.03 -18.50
N ASN A 97 10.21 -3.16 -19.22
CA ASN A 97 9.47 -3.52 -20.45
C ASN A 97 8.51 -4.71 -20.29
N GLU A 98 8.01 -4.91 -19.07
CA GLU A 98 7.09 -5.98 -18.70
C GLU A 98 5.87 -5.41 -17.97
N LEU A 99 4.83 -6.23 -17.89
CA LEU A 99 3.59 -5.91 -17.20
C LEU A 99 3.18 -7.06 -16.29
N LEU A 100 2.37 -6.76 -15.27
CA LEU A 100 1.70 -7.79 -14.48
C LEU A 100 0.40 -8.21 -15.17
N TRP A 101 0.30 -9.50 -15.51
CA TRP A 101 -0.88 -10.10 -16.14
C TRP A 101 -2.05 -10.18 -15.13
N PRO A 102 -3.16 -9.45 -15.34
CA PRO A 102 -4.23 -9.29 -14.35
C PRO A 102 -5.27 -10.42 -14.37
N GLN A 103 -4.90 -11.62 -14.84
CA GLN A 103 -5.80 -12.75 -15.05
C GLN A 103 -5.27 -14.03 -14.42
N SER A 104 -6.18 -14.85 -13.88
CA SER A 104 -5.83 -16.15 -13.30
C SER A 104 -5.40 -17.16 -14.35
N THR A 105 -6.02 -17.12 -15.54
CA THR A 105 -5.58 -17.95 -16.65
C THR A 105 -4.30 -17.39 -17.25
N PRO A 106 -3.33 -18.24 -17.65
CA PRO A 106 -2.01 -17.75 -18.06
C PRO A 106 -2.06 -16.93 -19.37
N PRO A 107 -1.01 -16.13 -19.63
CA PRO A 107 -0.84 -15.38 -20.89
C PRO A 107 -0.46 -16.33 -22.05
N ILE A 108 0.08 -15.79 -23.15
CA ILE A 108 0.65 -16.61 -24.22
C ILE A 108 1.86 -17.37 -23.64
N LEU A 109 1.78 -18.70 -23.67
CA LEU A 109 2.80 -19.60 -23.15
C LEU A 109 3.67 -20.15 -24.29
N PRO A 110 4.94 -20.47 -24.01
CA PRO A 110 5.79 -21.20 -24.96
C PRO A 110 5.16 -22.51 -25.43
N GLU A 111 5.53 -22.93 -26.64
CA GLU A 111 5.07 -24.21 -27.21
C GLU A 111 5.57 -25.38 -26.35
N GLN A 112 6.87 -25.42 -26.06
CA GLN A 112 7.50 -26.41 -25.20
C GLN A 112 7.35 -26.02 -23.73
N GLU A 113 6.82 -26.92 -22.89
CA GLU A 113 6.67 -26.64 -21.46
C GLU A 113 8.01 -26.41 -20.76
N THR A 114 9.11 -26.99 -21.27
CA THR A 114 10.46 -26.83 -20.72
C THR A 114 11.00 -25.41 -20.81
N ASP A 115 10.42 -24.59 -21.69
CA ASP A 115 10.77 -23.17 -21.86
C ASP A 115 10.08 -22.26 -20.82
N ILE A 116 9.18 -22.81 -19.99
CA ILE A 116 8.64 -22.08 -18.83
C ILE A 116 9.70 -22.12 -17.73
N PRO A 117 10.28 -20.98 -17.31
CA PRO A 117 11.38 -20.97 -16.36
C PRO A 117 10.88 -21.33 -14.96
N ILE A 118 11.47 -22.36 -14.35
CA ILE A 118 11.24 -22.69 -12.93
C ILE A 118 11.95 -21.65 -12.07
N ALA A 119 11.30 -21.21 -10.99
CA ALA A 119 11.85 -20.24 -10.05
C ALA A 119 13.24 -20.66 -9.54
N LYS A 120 14.21 -19.74 -9.58
CA LYS A 120 15.61 -19.95 -9.20
C LYS A 120 15.99 -19.30 -7.88
N PHE A 121 16.38 -20.08 -6.87
CA PHE A 121 16.70 -19.57 -5.54
C PHE A 121 18.22 -19.55 -5.31
N ASP A 122 18.64 -18.95 -4.20
CA ASP A 122 20.04 -19.00 -3.78
C ASP A 122 20.48 -20.43 -3.41
N ASN A 123 21.77 -20.61 -3.06
CA ASN A 123 22.32 -21.92 -2.72
C ASN A 123 21.59 -22.64 -1.56
N GLN A 124 20.88 -21.90 -0.70
CA GLN A 124 20.09 -22.45 0.40
C GLN A 124 18.67 -22.86 -0.04
N GLY A 125 18.22 -22.43 -1.22
CA GLY A 125 16.90 -22.75 -1.78
C GLY A 125 16.84 -23.98 -2.69
N SER A 126 17.85 -24.84 -2.69
CA SER A 126 17.90 -26.03 -3.55
C SER A 126 16.71 -26.98 -3.38
N GLU A 127 16.21 -27.16 -2.16
CA GLU A 127 15.00 -27.95 -1.89
C GLU A 127 13.73 -27.32 -2.49
N MET A 128 13.66 -25.98 -2.51
CA MET A 128 12.54 -25.23 -3.11
C MET A 128 12.51 -25.42 -4.64
N GLU A 129 13.68 -25.51 -5.27
CA GLU A 129 13.80 -25.83 -6.70
C GLU A 129 13.49 -27.31 -6.97
N ALA A 130 14.00 -28.23 -6.16
CA ALA A 130 13.74 -29.66 -6.31
C ALA A 130 12.24 -29.97 -6.25
N TYR A 131 11.52 -29.35 -5.31
CA TYR A 131 10.07 -29.48 -5.21
C TYR A 131 9.33 -28.98 -6.46
N ARG A 132 9.74 -27.85 -7.03
CA ARG A 132 9.14 -27.33 -8.27
C ARG A 132 9.42 -28.23 -9.47
N ASN A 133 10.61 -28.83 -9.55
CA ASN A 133 10.89 -29.84 -10.57
C ASN A 133 9.98 -31.07 -10.43
N TYR A 134 9.79 -31.56 -9.19
CA TYR A 134 8.82 -32.62 -8.92
C TYR A 134 7.40 -32.24 -9.36
N LEU A 135 6.93 -31.02 -9.08
CA LEU A 135 5.61 -30.56 -9.53
C LEU A 135 5.52 -30.47 -11.05
N ALA A 136 6.59 -30.00 -11.72
CA ALA A 136 6.66 -29.92 -13.17
C ALA A 136 6.53 -31.31 -13.82
N GLU A 137 7.18 -32.32 -13.26
CA GLU A 137 7.10 -33.71 -13.75
C GLU A 137 5.72 -34.33 -13.52
N ASN A 138 5.07 -34.02 -12.40
CA ASN A 138 3.80 -34.64 -12.02
C ASN A 138 2.55 -34.01 -12.63
N TYR A 139 2.57 -32.69 -12.84
CA TYR A 139 1.40 -31.90 -13.23
C TYR A 139 1.60 -31.10 -14.53
N GLY A 140 2.82 -31.05 -15.07
CA GLY A 140 3.19 -30.17 -16.19
C GLY A 140 3.45 -28.74 -15.73
N ARG A 141 4.17 -27.95 -16.54
CA ARG A 141 4.52 -26.56 -16.19
C ARG A 141 3.40 -25.57 -16.52
N LYS A 142 2.60 -25.83 -17.55
CA LYS A 142 1.56 -24.89 -18.02
C LYS A 142 0.46 -24.67 -16.97
N LYS A 143 0.06 -25.70 -16.24
CA LYS A 143 -0.95 -25.60 -15.17
C LYS A 143 -0.47 -24.84 -13.95
N GLN A 144 0.83 -24.87 -13.67
CA GLN A 144 1.42 -24.20 -12.51
C GLN A 144 1.44 -22.67 -12.66
N LEU A 145 1.30 -22.15 -13.89
CA LEU A 145 1.17 -20.71 -14.15
C LEU A 145 -0.24 -20.16 -13.90
N LEU A 146 -1.20 -20.97 -13.45
CA LEU A 146 -2.46 -20.46 -12.95
C LEU A 146 -2.16 -19.59 -11.72
N SER A 147 -2.56 -18.33 -11.77
CA SER A 147 -2.38 -17.40 -10.65
C SER A 147 -3.68 -17.21 -9.89
N GLY A 148 -3.61 -16.95 -8.59
CA GLY A 148 -4.76 -16.59 -7.77
C GLY A 148 -4.43 -15.66 -6.62
N VAL A 149 -5.42 -15.49 -5.76
CA VAL A 149 -5.26 -14.81 -4.47
C VAL A 149 -5.53 -15.82 -3.36
N HIS A 150 -4.66 -15.87 -2.36
CA HIS A 150 -4.93 -16.51 -1.09
C HIS A 150 -5.31 -15.45 -0.07
N PHE A 151 -6.44 -15.64 0.60
CA PHE A 151 -6.91 -14.75 1.65
C PHE A 151 -6.79 -15.45 3.00
N ASN A 152 -5.83 -14.99 3.80
CA ASN A 152 -5.53 -15.47 5.13
C ASN A 152 -6.37 -14.72 6.16
N ILE A 153 -7.19 -15.45 6.93
CA ILE A 153 -8.10 -14.88 7.93
C ILE A 153 -7.95 -15.61 9.27
N SER A 154 -7.71 -14.86 10.35
CA SER A 154 -7.83 -15.33 11.74
C SER A 154 -8.93 -14.58 12.47
N PHE A 155 -9.59 -15.26 13.40
CA PHE A 155 -10.43 -14.58 14.39
C PHE A 155 -9.57 -13.83 15.40
N ASP A 156 -10.06 -12.70 15.91
CA ASP A 156 -9.34 -11.94 16.94
C ASP A 156 -9.17 -12.76 18.24
N GLU A 157 -7.94 -12.75 18.75
CA GLU A 157 -7.54 -13.55 19.91
C GLU A 157 -8.25 -13.11 21.21
N VAL A 158 -8.51 -11.82 21.36
CA VAL A 158 -9.24 -11.28 22.53
C VAL A 158 -10.70 -11.70 22.46
N VAL A 159 -11.30 -11.66 21.26
CA VAL A 159 -12.66 -12.13 21.01
C VAL A 159 -12.81 -13.62 21.31
N LEU A 160 -11.90 -14.47 20.81
CA LEU A 160 -11.93 -15.91 21.08
C LEU A 160 -11.81 -16.21 22.58
N LYS A 161 -10.88 -15.57 23.28
CA LYS A 161 -10.74 -15.73 24.74
C LYS A 161 -11.97 -15.25 25.51
N GLN A 162 -12.63 -14.20 25.03
CA GLN A 162 -13.87 -13.73 25.63
C GLN A 162 -15.00 -14.75 25.44
N LEU A 163 -15.21 -15.25 24.23
CA LEU A 163 -16.21 -16.29 23.94
C LEU A 163 -16.00 -17.55 24.77
N TYR A 164 -14.75 -17.99 24.89
CA TYR A 164 -14.37 -19.12 25.74
C TYR A 164 -14.70 -18.86 27.22
N LYS A 165 -14.37 -17.68 27.76
CA LYS A 165 -14.68 -17.35 29.16
C LYS A 165 -16.19 -17.33 29.44
N THR A 166 -16.99 -16.87 28.47
CA THR A 166 -18.45 -16.76 28.62
C THR A 166 -19.19 -18.09 28.39
N SER A 167 -18.52 -19.14 27.90
CA SER A 167 -19.13 -20.47 27.87
C SER A 167 -19.37 -21.06 29.27
N GLU A 168 -18.62 -20.57 30.28
CA GLU A 168 -18.59 -21.09 31.66
C GLU A 168 -18.32 -22.60 31.77
N ASP A 169 -17.88 -23.23 30.67
CA ASP A 169 -17.68 -24.66 30.58
C ASP A 169 -16.20 -25.00 30.80
N SER A 170 -15.92 -25.66 31.93
CA SER A 170 -14.58 -26.09 32.31
C SER A 170 -14.21 -27.49 31.77
N ALA A 171 -15.08 -28.11 30.97
CA ALA A 171 -14.86 -29.45 30.44
C ALA A 171 -13.84 -29.51 29.28
N PHE A 172 -13.45 -28.36 28.71
CA PHE A 172 -12.49 -28.27 27.62
C PHE A 172 -11.52 -27.09 27.80
N SER A 173 -10.32 -27.19 27.22
CA SER A 173 -9.33 -26.12 27.25
C SER A 173 -9.61 -25.04 26.20
N TYR A 174 -8.95 -23.89 26.34
CA TYR A 174 -9.03 -22.81 25.35
C TYR A 174 -8.55 -23.27 23.96
N GLU A 175 -7.52 -24.10 23.91
CA GLU A 175 -6.94 -24.65 22.68
C GLU A 175 -7.95 -25.57 21.99
N GLN A 176 -8.65 -26.42 22.75
CA GLN A 176 -9.73 -27.27 22.23
C GLN A 176 -10.91 -26.44 21.70
N PHE A 177 -11.28 -25.36 22.40
CA PHE A 177 -12.30 -24.43 21.93
C PHE A 177 -11.89 -23.74 20.61
N ARG A 178 -10.68 -23.19 20.58
CA ARG A 178 -10.11 -22.53 19.40
C ARG A 178 -10.08 -23.48 18.20
N GLU A 179 -9.61 -24.71 18.42
CA GLU A 179 -9.60 -25.75 17.40
C GLU A 179 -11.01 -25.95 16.82
N GLN A 180 -12.02 -26.13 17.67
CA GLN A 180 -13.39 -26.37 17.23
C GLN A 180 -14.00 -25.15 16.50
N VAL A 181 -13.68 -23.92 16.90
CA VAL A 181 -14.09 -22.71 16.16
C VAL A 181 -13.57 -22.75 14.72
N TYR A 182 -12.28 -23.03 14.54
CA TYR A 182 -11.68 -23.08 13.20
C TYR A 182 -12.15 -24.28 12.38
N LEU A 183 -12.22 -25.48 12.97
CA LEU A 183 -12.65 -26.68 12.25
C LEU A 183 -14.13 -26.62 11.87
N LYS A 184 -15.02 -26.10 12.72
CA LYS A 184 -16.42 -25.84 12.36
C LYS A 184 -16.52 -24.88 11.18
N SER A 185 -15.83 -23.74 11.27
CA SER A 185 -15.80 -22.73 10.20
C SER A 185 -15.30 -23.34 8.89
N LEU A 186 -14.24 -24.15 8.96
CA LEU A 186 -13.65 -24.87 7.81
C LEU A 186 -14.63 -25.87 7.19
N ARG A 187 -15.28 -26.72 7.99
CA ARG A 187 -16.24 -27.73 7.51
C ARG A 187 -17.43 -27.08 6.82
N ASN A 188 -18.03 -26.06 7.45
CA ASN A 188 -19.11 -25.28 6.83
C ASN A 188 -18.64 -24.55 5.57
N PHE A 189 -17.46 -23.93 5.60
CA PHE A 189 -16.90 -23.29 4.42
C PHE A 189 -16.75 -24.29 3.28
N LYS A 190 -16.19 -25.48 3.53
CA LYS A 190 -16.04 -26.51 2.51
C LYS A 190 -17.39 -26.94 1.93
N ARG A 191 -18.45 -27.07 2.73
CA ARG A 191 -19.81 -27.41 2.25
C ARG A 191 -20.36 -26.38 1.29
N TYR A 192 -20.21 -25.10 1.62
CA TYR A 192 -20.91 -24.01 0.96
C TYR A 192 -20.02 -23.17 0.02
N ARG A 193 -18.72 -23.47 -0.10
CA ARG A 193 -17.75 -22.72 -0.95
C ARG A 193 -18.19 -22.51 -2.40
N TRP A 194 -19.01 -23.42 -2.92
CA TRP A 194 -19.59 -23.33 -4.26
C TRP A 194 -20.37 -22.02 -4.45
N PHE A 195 -20.96 -21.46 -3.38
CA PHE A 195 -21.65 -20.17 -3.40
C PHE A 195 -20.71 -19.03 -3.79
N LEU A 196 -19.52 -18.96 -3.17
CA LEU A 196 -18.50 -17.95 -3.48
C LEU A 196 -17.97 -18.14 -4.91
N ILE A 197 -17.74 -19.38 -5.34
CA ILE A 197 -17.24 -19.68 -6.70
C ILE A 197 -18.26 -19.27 -7.76
N ALA A 198 -19.54 -19.56 -7.51
CA ALA A 198 -20.63 -19.21 -8.41
C ALA A 198 -20.76 -17.68 -8.63
N LEU A 199 -20.50 -16.89 -7.59
CA LEU A 199 -20.69 -15.44 -7.63
C LEU A 199 -19.42 -14.67 -7.99
N LEU A 200 -18.25 -15.16 -7.56
CA LEU A 200 -16.98 -14.43 -7.63
C LEU A 200 -15.98 -15.05 -8.63
N GLY A 201 -16.29 -16.19 -9.23
CA GLY A 201 -15.47 -16.80 -10.28
C GLY A 201 -15.18 -15.83 -11.43
N ASN A 202 -13.94 -15.81 -11.91
CA ASN A 202 -13.46 -14.76 -12.81
C ASN A 202 -12.39 -15.22 -13.81
N SER A 203 -12.41 -16.50 -14.16
CA SER A 203 -11.45 -17.09 -15.11
C SER A 203 -12.13 -17.91 -16.22
N PRO A 204 -13.13 -17.36 -16.95
CA PRO A 204 -13.90 -18.14 -17.92
C PRO A 204 -13.18 -18.43 -19.26
N VAL A 205 -12.07 -17.76 -19.56
CA VAL A 205 -11.39 -17.78 -20.87
C VAL A 205 -9.91 -18.10 -20.71
N VAL A 206 -9.36 -18.84 -21.67
CA VAL A 206 -7.93 -19.19 -21.73
C VAL A 206 -7.38 -19.02 -23.15
N HIS A 207 -6.07 -18.81 -23.26
CA HIS A 207 -5.36 -18.79 -24.54
C HIS A 207 -5.10 -20.23 -25.07
N SER A 208 -4.97 -20.36 -26.38
CA SER A 208 -4.77 -21.63 -27.11
C SER A 208 -3.50 -22.38 -26.68
N SER A 209 -2.49 -21.65 -26.23
CA SER A 209 -1.20 -22.20 -25.77
C SER A 209 -1.26 -22.92 -24.43
N TYR A 210 -2.38 -22.82 -23.70
CA TYR A 210 -2.56 -23.49 -22.42
C TYR A 210 -2.61 -25.02 -22.56
N ALA A 211 -2.64 -25.74 -21.43
CA ALA A 211 -2.60 -27.19 -21.34
C ALA A 211 -3.52 -27.86 -22.38
N ASN A 212 -2.92 -28.62 -23.30
CA ASN A 212 -3.59 -29.15 -24.50
C ASN A 212 -4.74 -30.10 -24.14
N GLU A 213 -4.58 -30.86 -23.07
CA GLU A 213 -5.62 -31.75 -22.54
C GLU A 213 -6.88 -31.00 -22.11
N CYS A 214 -6.78 -29.71 -21.79
CA CYS A 214 -7.92 -28.84 -21.51
C CYS A 214 -8.42 -28.20 -22.81
N VAL A 215 -7.56 -27.43 -23.50
CA VAL A 215 -7.94 -26.58 -24.64
C VAL A 215 -8.61 -27.35 -25.77
N ARG A 216 -8.15 -28.57 -26.10
CA ARG A 216 -8.68 -29.38 -27.21
C ARG A 216 -10.17 -29.75 -27.06
N HIS A 217 -10.71 -29.68 -25.85
CA HIS A 217 -12.11 -29.99 -25.54
C HIS A 217 -12.97 -28.73 -25.38
N LEU A 218 -12.39 -27.54 -25.47
CA LEU A 218 -13.09 -26.28 -25.32
C LEU A 218 -13.53 -25.74 -26.69
N PRO A 219 -14.74 -25.17 -26.80
CA PRO A 219 -15.09 -24.39 -27.97
C PRO A 219 -14.26 -23.11 -28.04
N LYS A 220 -13.92 -22.78 -29.27
CA LYS A 220 -13.24 -21.54 -29.63
C LYS A 220 -14.17 -20.35 -29.38
N LEU A 221 -13.68 -19.33 -28.68
CA LEU A 221 -14.43 -18.09 -28.42
C LEU A 221 -14.18 -17.08 -29.55
N LYS A 222 -12.94 -16.63 -29.71
CA LYS A 222 -12.48 -15.68 -30.73
C LYS A 222 -10.95 -15.74 -30.85
N ASP A 223 -10.39 -15.51 -32.03
CA ASP A 223 -8.94 -15.46 -32.27
C ASP A 223 -8.23 -16.69 -31.71
N ASP A 224 -7.27 -16.56 -30.79
CA ASP A 224 -6.60 -17.71 -30.15
C ASP A 224 -7.12 -18.00 -28.74
N SER A 225 -8.37 -17.64 -28.45
CA SER A 225 -8.99 -17.84 -27.14
C SER A 225 -10.10 -18.90 -27.15
N TYR A 226 -10.16 -19.64 -26.05
CA TYR A 226 -11.05 -20.76 -25.81
C TYR A 226 -11.78 -20.58 -24.50
N ARG A 227 -12.98 -21.16 -24.40
CA ARG A 227 -13.83 -21.00 -23.23
C ARG A 227 -14.44 -22.33 -22.81
N LEU A 228 -14.50 -22.58 -21.51
CA LEU A 228 -15.40 -23.59 -20.97
C LEU A 228 -16.83 -23.02 -20.94
N MET A 229 -17.70 -23.53 -21.82
CA MET A 229 -18.97 -22.90 -22.24
C MET A 229 -19.79 -22.29 -21.11
N HIS A 230 -19.92 -23.00 -20.00
CA HIS A 230 -20.80 -22.62 -18.90
C HIS A 230 -20.03 -22.19 -17.65
N ALA A 231 -18.70 -22.13 -17.71
CA ALA A 231 -17.87 -21.90 -16.55
C ALA A 231 -17.76 -20.42 -16.18
N GLY A 232 -17.74 -20.18 -14.86
CA GLY A 232 -17.34 -18.90 -14.28
C GLY A 232 -15.87 -18.89 -13.88
N SER A 233 -15.31 -20.04 -13.50
CA SER A 233 -13.93 -20.15 -13.03
C SER A 233 -13.26 -21.41 -13.56
N MET A 234 -12.36 -21.26 -14.53
CA MET A 234 -11.52 -22.37 -15.00
C MET A 234 -10.54 -22.80 -13.91
N ARG A 235 -10.01 -21.86 -13.13
CA ARG A 235 -9.04 -22.15 -12.05
C ARG A 235 -9.61 -23.08 -10.98
N ASN A 236 -10.91 -22.97 -10.67
CA ASN A 236 -11.61 -23.85 -9.75
C ASN A 236 -12.27 -25.08 -10.43
N SER A 237 -12.07 -25.29 -11.74
CA SER A 237 -12.65 -26.42 -12.48
C SER A 237 -11.68 -27.59 -12.60
N MET A 238 -12.12 -28.68 -13.24
CA MET A 238 -11.24 -29.78 -13.68
C MET A 238 -10.04 -29.38 -14.54
N CYS A 239 -10.10 -28.22 -15.22
CA CYS A 239 -8.98 -27.70 -16.01
C CYS A 239 -8.03 -26.81 -15.18
N GLY A 240 -8.33 -26.64 -13.88
CA GLY A 240 -7.65 -25.74 -12.97
C GLY A 240 -6.60 -26.41 -12.08
N TYR A 241 -6.37 -25.81 -10.91
CA TYR A 241 -5.33 -26.21 -9.97
C TYR A 241 -5.89 -27.19 -8.92
N ARG A 242 -5.63 -28.49 -9.08
CA ARG A 242 -6.12 -29.56 -8.19
C ARG A 242 -5.22 -30.79 -8.20
N ASN A 243 -5.32 -31.62 -7.16
CA ASN A 243 -4.66 -32.93 -7.14
C ASN A 243 -5.27 -33.87 -8.18
N LYS A 244 -4.55 -34.94 -8.53
CA LYS A 244 -5.02 -35.97 -9.49
C LYS A 244 -6.29 -36.65 -9.00
N GLU A 245 -6.39 -36.88 -7.69
CA GLU A 245 -7.55 -37.44 -7.00
C GLU A 245 -8.07 -36.46 -5.93
N ASN A 246 -9.38 -36.55 -5.62
CA ASN A 246 -9.96 -35.75 -4.55
C ASN A 246 -9.57 -36.33 -3.18
N LEU A 247 -8.84 -35.56 -2.38
CA LEU A 247 -8.39 -35.97 -1.06
C LEU A 247 -9.50 -35.74 -0.01
N CYS A 248 -10.10 -36.82 0.47
CA CYS A 248 -11.06 -36.77 1.58
C CYS A 248 -10.31 -36.91 2.92
N LEU A 249 -10.05 -35.78 3.58
CA LEU A 249 -9.31 -35.70 4.84
C LEU A 249 -10.26 -35.68 6.05
N ASN A 250 -9.75 -35.99 7.24
CA ASN A 250 -10.55 -36.00 8.46
C ASN A 250 -10.45 -34.64 9.18
N TYR A 251 -11.56 -33.91 9.26
CA TYR A 251 -11.60 -32.57 9.86
C TYR A 251 -12.32 -32.52 11.22
N ASN A 252 -12.42 -33.66 11.92
CA ASN A 252 -13.11 -33.73 13.21
C ASN A 252 -12.28 -33.11 14.34
N THR A 253 -11.01 -33.48 14.41
CA THR A 253 -10.00 -32.90 15.31
C THR A 253 -8.75 -32.55 14.51
N PHE A 254 -7.91 -31.68 15.07
CA PHE A 254 -6.68 -31.29 14.38
C PHE A 254 -5.69 -32.47 14.28
N LYS A 255 -5.66 -33.33 15.30
CA LYS A 255 -4.92 -34.59 15.28
C LYS A 255 -5.38 -35.51 14.14
N ASP A 256 -6.69 -35.69 13.99
CA ASP A 256 -7.23 -36.55 12.93
C ASP A 256 -6.91 -36.00 11.54
N TYR A 257 -6.89 -34.67 11.39
CA TYR A 257 -6.47 -34.01 10.16
C TYR A 257 -5.04 -34.35 9.79
N HIS A 258 -4.10 -34.15 10.73
CA HIS A 258 -2.69 -34.50 10.51
C HIS A 258 -2.51 -35.97 10.13
N GLN A 259 -3.13 -36.88 10.89
CA GLN A 259 -3.07 -38.31 10.59
C GLN A 259 -3.60 -38.61 9.18
N SER A 260 -4.72 -37.99 8.77
CA SER A 260 -5.27 -38.22 7.43
C SER A 260 -4.40 -37.65 6.29
N VAL A 261 -3.59 -36.62 6.56
CA VAL A 261 -2.59 -36.09 5.62
C VAL A 261 -1.41 -37.06 5.52
N ASP A 262 -0.91 -37.56 6.65
CA ASP A 262 0.17 -38.54 6.68
C ASP A 262 -0.23 -39.83 5.95
N ASP A 263 -1.45 -40.31 6.18
CA ASP A 263 -2.02 -41.46 5.46
C ASP A 263 -2.07 -41.22 3.93
N ALA A 264 -2.32 -39.99 3.49
CA ALA A 264 -2.35 -39.64 2.06
C ALA A 264 -0.94 -39.64 1.44
N ILE A 265 0.07 -39.24 2.23
CA ILE A 265 1.48 -39.29 1.83
C ILE A 265 1.95 -40.75 1.74
N GLU A 266 1.65 -41.56 2.75
CA GLU A 266 2.00 -42.99 2.77
C GLU A 266 1.39 -43.76 1.60
N LYS A 267 0.18 -43.37 1.17
CA LYS A 267 -0.50 -43.94 0.00
C LYS A 267 0.03 -43.40 -1.34
N GLY A 268 0.95 -42.44 -1.33
CA GLY A 268 1.50 -41.81 -2.53
C GLY A 268 0.51 -40.94 -3.31
N LEU A 269 -0.57 -40.48 -2.66
CA LEU A 269 -1.53 -39.56 -3.29
C LEU A 269 -0.96 -38.14 -3.39
N ILE A 270 -0.07 -37.80 -2.46
CA ILE A 270 0.72 -36.57 -2.42
C ILE A 270 2.12 -36.89 -1.87
N SER A 271 3.13 -36.11 -2.23
CA SER A 271 4.51 -36.27 -1.74
C SER A 271 4.74 -35.64 -0.36
N GLN A 272 4.03 -34.55 -0.07
CA GLN A 272 4.20 -33.77 1.15
C GLN A 272 2.94 -32.94 1.45
N PRO A 273 2.74 -32.45 2.69
CA PRO A 273 1.54 -31.72 3.07
C PRO A 273 1.24 -30.49 2.20
N LYS A 274 2.29 -29.81 1.70
CA LYS A 274 2.19 -28.62 0.85
C LYS A 274 1.55 -28.89 -0.53
N GLU A 275 1.55 -30.14 -0.99
CA GLU A 275 0.95 -30.56 -2.27
C GLU A 275 -0.59 -30.70 -2.18
N ASN A 276 -1.19 -30.70 -0.98
CA ASN A 276 -2.65 -30.81 -0.82
C ASN A 276 -3.38 -29.57 -1.37
N TYR A 277 -3.81 -29.60 -2.62
CA TYR A 277 -4.47 -28.51 -3.34
C TYR A 277 -5.95 -28.38 -2.94
N ALA A 278 -6.18 -27.87 -1.74
CA ALA A 278 -7.50 -27.57 -1.21
C ALA A 278 -7.90 -26.09 -1.40
N SER A 279 -9.19 -25.84 -1.60
CA SER A 279 -9.76 -24.47 -1.72
C SER A 279 -9.67 -23.63 -0.44
N ILE A 280 -9.46 -24.28 0.70
CA ILE A 280 -9.23 -23.68 2.02
C ILE A 280 -8.33 -24.61 2.82
N ARG A 281 -7.30 -24.06 3.47
CA ARG A 281 -6.29 -24.78 4.23
C ARG A 281 -6.20 -24.30 5.67
N ILE A 282 -5.80 -25.22 6.56
CA ILE A 282 -5.44 -24.91 7.94
C ILE A 282 -3.98 -24.48 7.97
N LYS A 283 -3.69 -23.38 8.65
CA LYS A 283 -2.33 -22.91 8.92
C LYS A 283 -2.12 -22.94 10.43
N SER A 284 -0.91 -23.25 10.88
CA SER A 284 -0.60 -23.53 12.28
C SER A 284 0.55 -22.67 12.80
N LEU A 285 0.59 -22.47 14.12
CA LEU A 285 1.78 -22.02 14.86
C LEU A 285 2.60 -23.23 15.31
N ASP A 286 3.83 -22.97 15.79
CA ASP A 286 4.63 -23.90 16.61
C ASP A 286 4.69 -25.33 16.06
N GLU A 287 5.34 -25.51 14.92
CA GLU A 287 5.57 -26.82 14.28
C GLU A 287 4.30 -27.66 13.97
N GLY A 288 3.10 -27.06 14.01
CA GLY A 288 1.86 -27.78 13.70
C GLY A 288 0.99 -28.14 14.89
N GLU A 289 1.22 -27.57 16.08
CA GLU A 289 0.44 -27.94 17.27
C GLU A 289 -0.86 -27.14 17.42
N THR A 290 -0.88 -25.88 17.01
CA THR A 290 -2.05 -25.00 17.21
C THR A 290 -2.49 -24.33 15.92
N ILE A 291 -3.80 -24.38 15.61
CA ILE A 291 -4.35 -23.68 14.44
C ILE A 291 -4.20 -22.16 14.60
N SER A 292 -3.55 -21.52 13.64
CA SER A 292 -3.26 -20.08 13.65
C SER A 292 -4.33 -19.29 12.89
N HIS A 293 -4.65 -19.71 11.67
CA HIS A 293 -5.60 -19.06 10.76
C HIS A 293 -6.07 -20.03 9.67
N LEU A 294 -7.03 -19.57 8.86
CA LEU A 294 -7.47 -20.27 7.65
C LEU A 294 -7.00 -19.50 6.41
N GLU A 295 -6.47 -20.24 5.45
CA GLU A 295 -6.02 -19.72 4.15
C GLU A 295 -7.05 -20.11 3.08
N ILE A 296 -7.79 -19.13 2.54
CA ILE A 296 -8.79 -19.33 1.49
C ILE A 296 -8.11 -19.17 0.13
N ARG A 297 -8.10 -20.22 -0.69
CA ARG A 297 -7.34 -20.27 -1.97
C ARG A 297 -8.22 -20.28 -3.22
N LEU A 298 -9.54 -20.13 -3.09
CA LEU A 298 -10.48 -20.23 -4.23
C LEU A 298 -10.57 -18.97 -5.10
N LEU A 299 -9.92 -17.88 -4.71
CA LEU A 299 -10.07 -16.59 -5.38
C LEU A 299 -9.29 -16.55 -6.70
N ASP A 300 -10.03 -16.28 -7.77
CA ASP A 300 -9.45 -15.88 -9.04
C ASP A 300 -8.98 -14.41 -8.94
N LEU A 301 -7.97 -14.05 -9.74
CA LEU A 301 -7.62 -12.66 -9.96
C LEU A 301 -8.79 -11.93 -10.61
N ASN A 302 -9.10 -10.75 -10.08
CA ASN A 302 -10.10 -9.86 -10.63
C ASN A 302 -9.49 -8.84 -11.58
N PRO A 303 -9.70 -8.94 -12.90
CA PRO A 303 -9.09 -8.06 -13.90
C PRO A 303 -9.72 -6.67 -13.93
N PHE A 304 -10.75 -6.41 -13.11
CA PHE A 304 -11.42 -5.11 -13.03
C PHE A 304 -10.87 -4.20 -11.93
N VAL A 305 -9.94 -4.71 -11.10
CA VAL A 305 -9.26 -3.94 -10.06
C VAL A 305 -7.77 -4.25 -10.09
N LYS A 306 -6.93 -3.22 -9.93
CA LYS A 306 -5.45 -3.31 -9.92
C LYS A 306 -4.93 -4.30 -8.87
N SER A 307 -5.53 -4.26 -7.68
CA SER A 307 -5.23 -5.16 -6.56
C SER A 307 -5.48 -6.64 -6.90
N GLY A 308 -6.23 -6.98 -7.96
CA GLY A 308 -6.61 -8.35 -8.28
C GLY A 308 -7.64 -8.95 -7.31
N VAL A 309 -8.03 -8.23 -6.25
CA VAL A 309 -9.08 -8.62 -5.31
C VAL A 309 -9.89 -7.38 -4.94
N ASP A 310 -11.20 -7.45 -5.17
CA ASP A 310 -12.10 -6.35 -4.84
C ASP A 310 -12.35 -6.31 -3.33
N VAL A 311 -12.35 -5.12 -2.73
CA VAL A 311 -12.54 -4.95 -1.28
C VAL A 311 -13.91 -5.43 -0.80
N HIS A 312 -14.95 -5.28 -1.62
CA HIS A 312 -16.28 -5.83 -1.31
C HIS A 312 -16.25 -7.34 -1.37
N HIS A 313 -15.58 -7.95 -2.36
CA HIS A 313 -15.43 -9.41 -2.42
C HIS A 313 -14.69 -9.96 -1.20
N ALA A 314 -13.61 -9.31 -0.76
CA ALA A 314 -12.89 -9.73 0.45
C ALA A 314 -13.77 -9.64 1.71
N ARG A 315 -14.53 -8.54 1.89
CA ARG A 315 -15.49 -8.43 3.00
C ARG A 315 -16.61 -9.46 2.92
N ILE A 316 -17.12 -9.77 1.73
CA ILE A 316 -18.12 -10.82 1.50
C ILE A 316 -17.57 -12.19 1.94
N ILE A 317 -16.33 -12.50 1.59
CA ILE A 317 -15.69 -13.78 1.97
C ILE A 317 -15.49 -13.87 3.48
N HIS A 318 -15.09 -12.76 4.11
CA HIS A 318 -14.98 -12.72 5.56
C HIS A 318 -16.34 -12.87 6.25
N GLN A 319 -17.37 -12.15 5.78
CA GLN A 319 -18.75 -12.33 6.24
C GLN A 319 -19.23 -13.77 6.04
N PHE A 320 -18.87 -14.40 4.93
CA PHE A 320 -19.18 -15.80 4.66
C PHE A 320 -18.48 -16.75 5.64
N LEU A 321 -17.24 -16.47 6.05
CA LEU A 321 -16.55 -17.24 7.08
C LEU A 321 -17.23 -17.09 8.46
N VAL A 322 -17.64 -15.88 8.83
CA VAL A 322 -18.43 -15.64 10.06
C VAL A 322 -19.78 -16.35 9.99
N TYR A 323 -20.46 -16.34 8.84
CA TYR A 323 -21.66 -17.14 8.60
C TYR A 323 -21.38 -18.64 8.79
N CYS A 324 -20.25 -19.16 8.30
CA CYS A 324 -19.86 -20.56 8.49
C CYS A 324 -19.62 -20.91 9.97
N LEU A 325 -19.16 -19.95 10.79
CA LEU A 325 -19.06 -20.11 12.23
C LEU A 325 -20.43 -20.08 12.93
N LEU A 326 -21.33 -19.20 12.50
CA LEU A 326 -22.66 -19.01 13.11
C LEU A 326 -23.68 -20.10 12.72
N LYS A 327 -23.55 -20.66 11.52
CA LYS A 327 -24.46 -21.69 11.01
C LYS A 327 -24.25 -23.01 11.76
N PRO A 328 -25.32 -23.62 12.32
CA PRO A 328 -25.24 -24.95 12.89
C PRO A 328 -24.82 -26.01 11.87
N GLU A 329 -24.03 -26.99 12.31
CA GLU A 329 -23.63 -28.10 11.45
C GLU A 329 -24.79 -29.10 11.29
N LEU A 330 -25.26 -29.28 10.06
CA LEU A 330 -26.43 -30.12 9.78
C LEU A 330 -26.15 -31.63 9.89
N ASN A 331 -24.93 -32.06 9.56
CA ASN A 331 -24.52 -33.46 9.62
C ASN A 331 -22.99 -33.57 9.82
N VAL A 332 -22.48 -34.79 10.07
CA VAL A 332 -21.02 -35.04 10.14
C VAL A 332 -20.37 -34.77 8.78
N PHE A 333 -19.16 -34.20 8.76
CA PHE A 333 -18.42 -33.92 7.53
C PHE A 333 -17.62 -35.13 7.04
N ASP A 334 -18.33 -36.24 6.86
CA ASP A 334 -17.80 -37.52 6.40
C ASP A 334 -17.46 -37.53 4.89
N ILE A 335 -16.93 -38.65 4.39
CA ILE A 335 -16.52 -38.81 2.99
C ILE A 335 -17.68 -38.50 2.02
N LYS A 336 -18.89 -39.00 2.28
CA LYS A 336 -20.07 -38.75 1.42
C LYS A 336 -20.41 -37.27 1.33
N THR A 337 -20.31 -36.57 2.47
CA THR A 337 -20.55 -35.14 2.55
C THR A 337 -19.46 -34.35 1.83
N GLN A 338 -18.20 -34.78 1.95
CA GLN A 338 -17.07 -34.17 1.24
C GLN A 338 -17.19 -34.34 -0.29
N ASP A 339 -17.57 -35.53 -0.76
CA ASP A 339 -17.82 -35.80 -2.18
C ASP A 339 -18.96 -34.94 -2.73
N ARG A 340 -20.06 -34.81 -1.98
CA ARG A 340 -21.16 -33.90 -2.33
C ARG A 340 -20.68 -32.46 -2.44
N ALA A 341 -19.92 -31.98 -1.45
CA ALA A 341 -19.38 -30.63 -1.45
C ALA A 341 -18.41 -30.39 -2.63
N TYR A 342 -17.63 -31.40 -3.02
CA TYR A 342 -16.77 -31.36 -4.18
C TYR A 342 -17.57 -31.34 -5.50
N ALA A 343 -18.63 -32.15 -5.62
CA ALA A 343 -19.52 -32.13 -6.77
C ALA A 343 -20.19 -30.76 -6.95
N ASN A 344 -20.67 -30.15 -5.86
CA ASN A 344 -21.27 -28.80 -5.89
C ASN A 344 -20.24 -27.71 -6.29
N HIS A 345 -18.99 -27.85 -5.82
CA HIS A 345 -17.90 -26.97 -6.23
C HIS A 345 -17.66 -27.05 -7.74
N GLU A 346 -17.55 -28.25 -8.31
CA GLU A 346 -17.37 -28.44 -9.75
C GLU A 346 -18.58 -27.93 -10.57
N GLN A 347 -19.80 -28.12 -10.06
CA GLN A 347 -21.01 -27.54 -10.66
C GLN A 347 -20.94 -26.00 -10.73
N ALA A 348 -20.57 -25.36 -9.63
CA ALA A 348 -20.43 -23.90 -9.58
C ALA A 348 -19.27 -23.38 -10.45
N ALA A 349 -18.12 -24.07 -10.48
CA ALA A 349 -16.97 -23.65 -11.28
C ALA A 349 -17.25 -23.76 -12.79
N SER A 350 -17.79 -24.91 -13.20
CA SER A 350 -17.86 -25.32 -14.61
C SER A 350 -19.20 -25.04 -15.30
N PHE A 351 -20.29 -24.90 -14.54
CA PHE A 351 -21.65 -24.87 -15.11
C PHE A 351 -22.51 -23.69 -14.65
N ILE A 352 -21.98 -22.71 -13.91
CA ILE A 352 -22.81 -21.61 -13.36
C ILE A 352 -23.60 -20.78 -14.40
N MET A 353 -23.19 -20.79 -15.67
CA MET A 353 -23.91 -20.12 -16.77
C MET A 353 -24.81 -21.07 -17.58
N ASP A 354 -24.96 -22.32 -17.15
CA ASP A 354 -25.97 -23.27 -17.66
C ASP A 354 -27.28 -23.06 -16.89
N GLU A 355 -28.39 -22.96 -17.61
CA GLU A 355 -29.73 -22.85 -17.03
C GLU A 355 -30.14 -24.11 -16.23
N ASN A 356 -29.52 -25.25 -16.53
CA ASN A 356 -29.77 -26.53 -15.87
C ASN A 356 -28.79 -26.81 -14.73
N ALA A 357 -27.91 -25.86 -14.39
CA ALA A 357 -26.97 -26.02 -13.29
C ALA A 357 -27.71 -26.27 -11.96
N PHE A 358 -27.16 -27.17 -11.15
CA PHE A 358 -27.76 -27.56 -9.89
C PHE A 358 -26.71 -27.77 -8.81
N ILE A 359 -27.16 -27.80 -7.56
CA ILE A 359 -26.41 -28.37 -6.45
C ILE A 359 -27.12 -29.61 -5.94
N ILE A 360 -26.38 -30.51 -5.33
CA ILE A 360 -26.87 -31.65 -4.57
C ILE A 360 -27.04 -31.18 -3.12
N ALA A 361 -28.29 -31.15 -2.65
CA ALA A 361 -28.64 -30.75 -1.30
C ALA A 361 -28.32 -31.85 -0.28
N ASP A 362 -28.46 -31.54 1.00
CA ASP A 362 -28.11 -32.46 2.09
C ASP A 362 -28.97 -33.74 2.10
N ASP A 363 -30.21 -33.66 1.62
CA ASP A 363 -31.12 -34.80 1.44
C ASP A 363 -30.86 -35.60 0.13
N GLY A 364 -29.82 -35.22 -0.62
CA GLY A 364 -29.42 -35.84 -1.88
C GLY A 364 -30.20 -35.36 -3.10
N LYS A 365 -31.20 -34.49 -2.95
CA LYS A 365 -31.96 -33.97 -4.09
C LYS A 365 -31.19 -32.89 -4.83
N GLN A 366 -31.42 -32.81 -6.14
CA GLN A 366 -30.90 -31.71 -6.95
C GLN A 366 -31.77 -30.47 -6.74
N LEU A 367 -31.12 -29.33 -6.49
CA LEU A 367 -31.74 -28.03 -6.37
C LEU A 367 -31.16 -27.12 -7.47
N PRO A 368 -31.99 -26.40 -8.24
CA PRO A 368 -31.49 -25.44 -9.23
C PRO A 368 -30.52 -24.44 -8.60
N MET A 369 -29.40 -24.19 -9.26
CA MET A 369 -28.27 -23.42 -8.74
C MET A 369 -28.71 -22.03 -8.25
N GLN A 370 -29.51 -21.30 -9.05
CA GLN A 370 -29.99 -19.97 -8.68
C GLN A 370 -30.85 -19.99 -7.40
N LYS A 371 -31.74 -20.97 -7.26
CA LYS A 371 -32.55 -21.13 -6.04
C LYS A 371 -31.68 -21.46 -4.83
N ALA A 372 -30.64 -22.27 -5.01
CA ALA A 372 -29.68 -22.56 -3.95
C ALA A 372 -28.89 -21.32 -3.51
N ILE A 373 -28.46 -20.48 -4.46
CA ILE A 373 -27.79 -19.20 -4.19
C ILE A 373 -28.69 -18.29 -3.34
N GLU A 374 -29.96 -18.15 -3.70
CA GLU A 374 -30.93 -17.34 -2.96
C GLU A 374 -31.14 -17.85 -1.53
N LEU A 375 -31.21 -19.17 -1.33
CA LEU A 375 -31.31 -19.76 0.01
C LEU A 375 -30.08 -19.43 0.87
N VAL A 376 -28.86 -19.63 0.35
CA VAL A 376 -27.63 -19.33 1.08
C VAL A 376 -27.52 -17.83 1.37
N LEU A 377 -27.89 -16.95 0.43
CA LEU A 377 -27.92 -15.51 0.66
C LEU A 377 -28.86 -15.14 1.83
N ASN A 378 -30.06 -15.71 1.87
CA ASN A 378 -31.02 -15.46 2.95
C ASN A 378 -30.50 -15.96 4.29
N GLU A 379 -29.78 -17.09 4.32
CA GLU A 379 -29.14 -17.56 5.54
C GLU A 379 -28.00 -16.64 5.99
N ILE A 380 -27.12 -16.20 5.08
CA ILE A 380 -26.06 -15.23 5.40
C ILE A 380 -26.69 -13.96 5.99
N GLU A 381 -27.76 -13.45 5.38
CA GLU A 381 -28.51 -12.32 5.90
C GLU A 381 -29.02 -12.58 7.33
N HIS A 382 -29.73 -13.69 7.51
CA HIS A 382 -30.32 -14.07 8.80
C HIS A 382 -29.29 -14.13 9.92
N TYR A 383 -28.13 -14.75 9.68
CA TYR A 383 -27.11 -14.96 10.70
C TYR A 383 -26.24 -13.72 10.95
N THR A 384 -25.95 -12.92 9.93
CA THR A 384 -24.88 -11.90 10.02
C THR A 384 -25.37 -10.46 10.04
N LEU A 385 -26.54 -10.14 9.45
CA LEU A 385 -26.94 -8.75 9.14
C LEU A 385 -26.91 -7.83 10.37
N LYS A 386 -27.36 -8.32 11.52
CA LYS A 386 -27.43 -7.55 12.78
C LYS A 386 -26.07 -7.17 13.38
N TYR A 387 -24.98 -7.73 12.85
CA TYR A 387 -23.61 -7.54 13.34
C TYR A 387 -22.72 -6.73 12.39
N LEU A 388 -23.21 -6.41 11.19
CA LEU A 388 -22.43 -5.73 10.16
C LEU A 388 -22.32 -4.23 10.45
N ASP A 389 -21.11 -3.70 10.31
CA ASP A 389 -20.90 -2.25 10.20
C ASP A 389 -21.35 -1.71 8.83
N GLU A 390 -21.25 -0.40 8.62
CA GLU A 390 -21.65 0.26 7.37
C GLU A 390 -20.90 -0.27 6.13
N LYS A 391 -19.59 -0.55 6.25
CA LYS A 391 -18.76 -1.04 5.13
C LYS A 391 -19.17 -2.46 4.72
N TYR A 392 -19.45 -3.32 5.69
CA TYR A 392 -19.95 -4.67 5.44
C TYR A 392 -21.38 -4.67 4.93
N GLN A 393 -22.26 -3.80 5.45
CA GLN A 393 -23.62 -3.65 4.92
C GLN A 393 -23.62 -3.24 3.45
N HIS A 394 -22.76 -2.29 3.07
CA HIS A 394 -22.62 -1.88 1.68
C HIS A 394 -22.10 -3.02 0.80
N SER A 395 -21.08 -3.76 1.27
CA SER A 395 -20.55 -4.92 0.54
C SER A 395 -21.59 -6.05 0.40
N PHE A 396 -22.42 -6.25 1.43
CA PHE A 396 -23.52 -7.20 1.40
C PHE A 396 -24.63 -6.77 0.41
N ALA A 397 -24.91 -5.47 0.29
CA ALA A 397 -25.83 -4.97 -0.73
C ALA A 397 -25.33 -5.28 -2.16
N GLU A 398 -24.03 -5.14 -2.42
CA GLU A 398 -23.44 -5.53 -3.71
C GLU A 398 -23.55 -7.05 -3.96
N LEU A 399 -23.35 -7.88 -2.93
CA LEU A 399 -23.61 -9.32 -3.02
C LEU A 399 -25.06 -9.62 -3.44
N LYS A 400 -26.04 -8.98 -2.78
CA LYS A 400 -27.46 -9.15 -3.14
C LYS A 400 -27.72 -8.79 -4.59
N ARG A 401 -27.11 -7.71 -5.09
CA ARG A 401 -27.24 -7.29 -6.50
C ARG A 401 -26.67 -8.35 -7.46
N MET A 402 -25.53 -8.96 -7.16
CA MET A 402 -24.96 -10.05 -7.98
C MET A 402 -25.81 -11.33 -7.98
N VAL A 403 -26.58 -11.57 -6.92
CA VAL A 403 -27.53 -12.69 -6.85
C VAL A 403 -28.76 -12.41 -7.73
N VAL A 404 -29.32 -11.20 -7.64
CA VAL A 404 -30.52 -10.79 -8.40
C VAL A 404 -30.22 -10.61 -9.89
N ASP A 405 -29.07 -10.02 -10.22
CA ASP A 405 -28.62 -9.77 -11.59
C ASP A 405 -27.31 -10.51 -11.87
N PRO A 406 -27.36 -11.72 -12.47
CA PRO A 406 -26.18 -12.48 -12.86
C PRO A 406 -25.24 -11.74 -13.82
N THR A 407 -25.71 -10.70 -14.54
CA THR A 407 -24.86 -9.93 -15.46
C THR A 407 -23.82 -9.08 -14.74
N LEU A 408 -23.99 -8.86 -13.43
CA LEU A 408 -23.01 -8.18 -12.58
C LEU A 408 -21.87 -9.09 -12.11
N ARG A 409 -22.02 -10.41 -12.24
CA ARG A 409 -20.99 -11.38 -11.83
C ARG A 409 -19.71 -11.18 -12.66
N PRO A 410 -18.50 -11.25 -12.06
CA PRO A 410 -17.26 -10.87 -12.74
C PRO A 410 -17.00 -11.63 -14.05
N ALA A 411 -17.15 -12.95 -14.06
CA ALA A 411 -17.00 -13.75 -15.28
C ALA A 411 -17.97 -13.34 -16.40
N VAL A 412 -19.23 -13.04 -16.08
CA VAL A 412 -20.23 -12.63 -17.08
C VAL A 412 -19.90 -11.24 -17.65
N ARG A 413 -19.46 -10.31 -16.79
CA ARG A 413 -18.99 -8.99 -17.21
C ARG A 413 -17.78 -9.09 -18.16
N MET A 414 -16.80 -9.92 -17.82
CA MET A 414 -15.61 -10.15 -18.64
C MET A 414 -15.99 -10.70 -20.02
N LEU A 415 -16.84 -11.72 -20.07
CA LEU A 415 -17.32 -12.30 -21.33
C LEU A 415 -18.07 -11.30 -22.20
N LYS A 416 -18.81 -10.36 -21.59
CA LYS A 416 -19.48 -9.28 -22.32
C LYS A 416 -18.48 -8.35 -23.00
N GLU A 417 -17.40 -7.96 -22.32
CA GLU A 417 -16.35 -7.11 -22.91
C GLU A 417 -15.58 -7.84 -24.02
N LEU A 418 -15.29 -9.13 -23.82
CA LEU A 418 -14.59 -9.99 -24.78
C LEU A 418 -15.37 -10.31 -26.06
N LYS A 419 -16.69 -10.03 -26.13
CA LYS A 419 -17.41 -10.08 -27.41
C LYS A 419 -16.82 -9.12 -28.46
N SER A 420 -16.23 -8.02 -28.00
CA SER A 420 -15.70 -6.95 -28.86
C SER A 420 -14.17 -6.89 -28.94
N HIS A 421 -13.45 -7.64 -28.09
CA HIS A 421 -11.99 -7.58 -27.99
C HIS A 421 -11.37 -8.98 -28.01
N ALA A 422 -10.14 -9.11 -28.53
CA ALA A 422 -9.35 -10.31 -28.36
C ALA A 422 -8.94 -10.46 -26.88
N PHE A 423 -8.89 -11.68 -26.36
CA PHE A 423 -8.58 -11.96 -24.94
C PHE A 423 -7.23 -11.37 -24.51
N VAL A 424 -6.18 -11.57 -25.31
CA VAL A 424 -4.84 -11.09 -24.99
C VAL A 424 -4.78 -9.56 -24.99
N ASP A 425 -5.27 -8.92 -26.05
CA ASP A 425 -5.28 -7.46 -26.16
C ASP A 425 -6.10 -6.80 -25.04
N TRP A 426 -7.28 -7.35 -24.74
CA TRP A 426 -8.12 -6.85 -23.65
C TRP A 426 -7.39 -6.90 -22.31
N THR A 427 -6.73 -8.02 -22.04
CA THR A 427 -5.99 -8.24 -20.78
C THR A 427 -4.75 -7.35 -20.69
N LEU A 428 -4.00 -7.19 -21.79
CA LEU A 428 -2.87 -6.26 -21.88
C LEU A 428 -3.30 -4.80 -21.68
N ASN A 429 -4.45 -4.41 -22.21
CA ASN A 429 -4.97 -3.06 -22.01
C ASN A 429 -5.29 -2.79 -20.53
N LYS A 430 -5.81 -3.79 -19.80
CA LYS A 430 -5.97 -3.69 -18.34
C LYS A 430 -4.62 -3.58 -17.63
N ALA A 431 -3.64 -4.41 -18.00
CA ALA A 431 -2.30 -4.37 -17.42
C ALA A 431 -1.60 -3.00 -17.62
N LYS A 432 -1.72 -2.43 -18.82
CA LYS A 432 -1.21 -1.09 -19.16
C LYS A 432 -1.92 0.02 -18.37
N LEU A 433 -3.25 -0.08 -18.23
CA LEU A 433 -4.02 0.84 -17.39
C LEU A 433 -3.53 0.81 -15.94
N TYR A 434 -3.31 -0.37 -15.37
CA TYR A 434 -2.84 -0.52 -14.00
C TYR A 434 -1.43 0.02 -13.79
N LEU A 435 -0.51 -0.19 -14.74
CA LEU A 435 0.80 0.46 -14.70
C LEU A 435 0.66 2.00 -14.72
N GLN A 436 -0.22 2.55 -15.56
CA GLN A 436 -0.47 4.00 -15.60
C GLN A 436 -1.04 4.52 -14.27
N GLU A 437 -1.95 3.76 -13.64
CA GLU A 437 -2.47 4.08 -12.31
C GLU A 437 -1.35 4.10 -11.26
N SER A 438 -0.47 3.09 -11.25
CA SER A 438 0.70 3.03 -10.36
C SER A 438 1.65 4.22 -10.56
N VAL A 439 1.92 4.60 -11.82
CA VAL A 439 2.75 5.77 -12.17
C VAL A 439 2.11 7.09 -11.70
N SER A 440 0.78 7.20 -11.70
CA SER A 440 0.11 8.44 -11.29
C SER A 440 0.15 8.70 -9.77
N LYS A 441 0.41 7.66 -8.97
CA LYS A 441 0.34 7.69 -7.50
C LYS A 441 1.54 7.02 -6.84
N THR A 442 2.73 7.19 -7.43
CA THR A 442 4.00 6.59 -6.93
C THR A 442 4.36 6.94 -5.50
N TYR A 443 3.71 7.95 -4.91
CA TYR A 443 4.03 8.48 -3.59
C TYR A 443 3.11 7.96 -2.48
N ASN A 444 1.96 7.37 -2.80
CA ASN A 444 0.97 6.94 -1.81
C ASN A 444 1.27 5.56 -1.22
N PHE A 445 1.19 5.40 0.09
CA PHE A 445 1.04 4.09 0.70
C PHE A 445 -0.46 3.85 0.93
N TRP A 446 -1.05 2.95 0.14
CA TRP A 446 -2.50 2.74 0.18
C TRP A 446 -2.96 2.16 1.52
N GLY A 447 -4.04 2.69 2.07
CA GLY A 447 -4.54 2.37 3.41
C GLY A 447 -3.80 3.09 4.56
N LEU A 448 -2.78 3.89 4.26
CA LEU A 448 -2.01 4.72 5.20
C LEU A 448 -1.89 6.17 4.71
N GLU A 449 -2.83 6.65 3.89
CA GLU A 449 -2.87 8.01 3.35
C GLU A 449 -3.18 9.08 4.40
N ASP A 450 -3.49 8.66 5.63
CA ASP A 450 -3.61 9.51 6.82
C ASP A 450 -2.26 9.81 7.48
N MET A 451 -1.21 9.05 7.17
CA MET A 451 0.17 9.33 7.61
C MET A 451 0.83 10.40 6.74
N GLU A 452 1.89 11.03 7.25
CA GLU A 452 2.71 11.98 6.50
C GLU A 452 3.36 11.31 5.28
N LEU A 453 3.38 12.04 4.16
CA LEU A 453 3.91 11.52 2.91
C LEU A 453 5.39 11.10 3.00
N SER A 454 6.19 11.83 3.77
CA SER A 454 7.59 11.48 4.02
C SER A 454 7.72 10.08 4.62
N THR A 455 6.88 9.73 5.60
CA THR A 455 6.89 8.41 6.26
C THR A 455 6.44 7.32 5.29
N GLN A 456 5.39 7.60 4.50
CA GLN A 456 4.93 6.69 3.44
C GLN A 456 6.05 6.36 2.46
N LEU A 457 6.86 7.35 2.03
CA LEU A 457 7.97 7.13 1.10
C LEU A 457 9.10 6.25 1.70
N ILE A 458 9.38 6.40 3.00
CA ILE A 458 10.31 5.49 3.72
C ILE A 458 9.76 4.07 3.73
N MET A 459 8.47 3.90 4.04
CA MET A 459 7.81 2.59 4.06
C MET A 459 7.78 1.93 2.68
N ARG A 460 7.57 2.70 1.61
CA ARG A 460 7.61 2.19 0.22
C ARG A 460 9.00 1.68 -0.16
N GLU A 461 10.06 2.42 0.17
CA GLU A 461 11.42 1.92 -0.08
C GLU A 461 11.77 0.72 0.82
N ALA A 462 11.32 0.72 2.09
CA ALA A 462 11.51 -0.41 3.00
C ALA A 462 10.87 -1.69 2.44
N LEU A 463 9.68 -1.56 1.84
CA LEU A 463 8.98 -2.63 1.14
C LEU A 463 9.81 -3.22 -0.01
N ILE A 464 10.37 -2.37 -0.88
CA ILE A 464 11.22 -2.81 -2.02
C ILE A 464 12.44 -3.59 -1.52
N ARG A 465 13.02 -3.18 -0.39
CA ARG A 465 14.24 -3.77 0.18
C ARG A 465 13.98 -4.98 1.09
N GLY A 466 12.72 -5.39 1.27
CA GLY A 466 12.35 -6.47 2.17
C GLY A 466 12.65 -6.17 3.64
N VAL A 467 12.59 -4.89 4.03
CA VAL A 467 12.70 -4.46 5.43
C VAL A 467 11.33 -4.59 6.07
N GLU A 468 11.22 -5.39 7.12
CA GLU A 468 9.97 -5.55 7.84
C GLU A 468 9.57 -4.24 8.50
N MET A 469 8.31 -3.84 8.32
CA MET A 469 7.77 -2.59 8.86
C MET A 469 6.59 -2.83 9.79
N GLN A 470 6.61 -2.18 10.94
CA GLN A 470 5.50 -2.10 11.89
C GLN A 470 5.14 -0.65 12.15
N VAL A 471 3.87 -0.28 11.93
CA VAL A 471 3.36 1.02 12.34
C VAL A 471 3.02 0.95 13.82
N MET A 472 3.73 1.73 14.63
CA MET A 472 3.58 1.78 16.08
C MET A 472 2.52 2.81 16.48
N ASP A 473 2.57 3.98 15.84
CA ASP A 473 1.59 5.05 16.00
C ASP A 473 1.41 5.78 14.67
N LYS A 474 0.19 5.78 14.13
CA LYS A 474 -0.13 6.46 12.86
C LYS A 474 -0.12 7.98 13.00
N LEU A 475 -0.62 8.50 14.13
CA LEU A 475 -0.76 9.94 14.34
C LEU A 475 0.61 10.60 14.50
N GLU A 476 1.48 9.95 15.27
CA GLU A 476 2.85 10.42 15.49
C GLU A 476 3.82 10.03 14.35
N ASN A 477 3.34 9.33 13.32
CA ASN A 477 4.16 8.84 12.21
C ASN A 477 5.35 7.98 12.69
N PHE A 478 5.09 7.15 13.69
CA PHE A 478 6.10 6.35 14.35
C PHE A 478 6.07 4.91 13.83
N ILE A 479 7.15 4.51 13.15
CA ILE A 479 7.34 3.17 12.60
C ILE A 479 8.57 2.50 13.19
N LYS A 480 8.53 1.17 13.21
CA LYS A 480 9.66 0.29 13.50
C LYS A 480 10.05 -0.44 12.20
N LEU A 481 11.33 -0.43 11.90
CA LEU A 481 11.94 -1.12 10.75
C LEU A 481 12.87 -2.23 11.26
N SER A 482 12.79 -3.43 10.67
CA SER A 482 13.60 -4.58 11.08
C SER A 482 14.07 -5.42 9.89
N LYS A 483 15.35 -5.80 9.88
CA LYS A 483 15.94 -6.71 8.87
C LYS A 483 17.25 -7.30 9.40
N ASN A 484 17.49 -8.60 9.20
CA ASN A 484 18.74 -9.27 9.59
C ASN A 484 19.18 -9.01 11.05
N GLY A 485 18.23 -9.02 11.99
CA GLY A 485 18.48 -8.76 13.41
C GLY A 485 18.68 -7.28 13.78
N LYS A 486 18.80 -6.38 12.81
CA LYS A 486 18.82 -4.93 13.03
C LYS A 486 17.39 -4.41 13.23
N THR A 487 17.21 -3.48 14.16
CA THR A 487 15.95 -2.79 14.39
C THR A 487 16.21 -1.29 14.52
N GLU A 488 15.41 -0.49 13.83
CA GLU A 488 15.42 0.97 13.90
C GLU A 488 14.01 1.51 14.20
N PHE A 489 13.98 2.57 14.98
CA PHE A 489 12.78 3.33 15.33
C PHE A 489 12.84 4.66 14.57
N VAL A 490 11.86 4.89 13.70
CA VAL A 490 11.83 6.07 12.82
C VAL A 490 10.53 6.82 13.06
N MET A 491 10.64 8.11 13.34
CA MET A 491 9.48 8.99 13.52
C MET A 491 9.53 10.12 12.49
N GLN A 492 8.41 10.38 11.83
CA GLN A 492 8.28 11.44 10.81
C GLN A 492 9.38 11.36 9.74
N ALA A 493 9.70 10.13 9.29
CA ALA A 493 10.73 9.76 8.30
C ALA A 493 12.20 10.06 8.65
N THR A 494 12.51 11.18 9.31
CA THR A 494 13.90 11.67 9.46
C THR A 494 14.38 11.73 10.89
N ARG A 495 13.49 11.61 11.90
CA ARG A 495 13.89 11.51 13.30
C ARG A 495 14.27 10.06 13.60
N THR A 496 15.57 9.81 13.69
CA THR A 496 16.15 8.47 13.77
C THR A 496 17.24 8.40 14.85
N SER A 497 17.87 7.24 15.00
CA SER A 497 19.03 7.02 15.86
C SER A 497 20.32 7.71 15.39
N LEU A 498 20.34 8.26 14.16
CA LEU A 498 21.54 8.88 13.57
C LEU A 498 21.93 10.21 14.23
N ASP A 499 20.95 10.94 14.75
CA ASP A 499 21.15 12.24 15.38
C ASP A 499 21.08 12.13 16.91
N ASN A 500 21.99 12.83 17.59
CA ASN A 500 21.98 12.87 19.04
C ASN A 500 20.96 13.92 19.55
N TYR A 501 20.44 13.67 20.75
CA TYR A 501 19.42 14.52 21.36
C TYR A 501 19.84 15.99 21.53
N VAL A 502 21.10 16.26 21.87
CA VAL A 502 21.59 17.63 22.08
C VAL A 502 21.59 18.42 20.78
N SER A 503 21.98 17.79 19.67
CA SER A 503 21.95 18.43 18.35
C SER A 503 20.55 18.80 17.89
N VAL A 504 19.54 17.99 18.24
CA VAL A 504 18.13 18.33 18.00
C VAL A 504 17.72 19.58 18.79
N LEU A 505 18.04 19.65 20.08
CA LEU A 505 17.76 20.83 20.90
C LEU A 505 18.51 22.08 20.43
N LEU A 506 19.72 21.93 19.88
CA LEU A 506 20.47 23.03 19.28
C LEU A 506 19.76 23.58 18.05
N MET A 507 19.24 22.72 17.18
CA MET A 507 18.49 23.11 15.98
C MET A 507 17.13 23.73 16.30
N GLU A 508 16.42 23.24 17.33
CA GLU A 508 15.18 23.88 17.82
C GLU A 508 15.42 25.32 18.28
N ASN A 509 16.61 25.59 18.83
CA ASN A 509 16.98 26.92 19.29
C ASN A 509 17.74 27.70 18.20
N LYS A 510 16.99 28.50 17.44
CA LYS A 510 17.53 29.34 16.34
C LYS A 510 18.71 30.23 16.78
N VAL A 511 18.71 30.70 18.03
CA VAL A 511 19.79 31.54 18.58
C VAL A 511 21.07 30.73 18.77
N MET A 512 20.95 29.55 19.38
CA MET A 512 22.10 28.69 19.63
C MET A 512 22.66 28.13 18.33
N THR A 513 21.81 27.70 17.40
CA THR A 513 22.21 27.30 16.05
C THR A 513 23.12 28.35 15.41
N LYS A 514 22.70 29.62 15.42
CA LYS A 514 23.49 30.72 14.85
C LYS A 514 24.81 30.95 15.56
N LYS A 515 24.83 30.94 16.90
CA LYS A 515 26.06 31.09 17.67
C LYS A 515 27.08 30.01 17.30
N VAL A 516 26.63 28.76 17.12
CA VAL A 516 27.51 27.67 16.68
C VAL A 516 28.02 27.91 15.26
N LEU A 517 27.15 28.24 14.31
CA LEU A 517 27.54 28.53 12.92
C LEU A 517 28.55 29.68 12.83
N GLN A 518 28.30 30.79 13.53
CA GLN A 518 29.20 31.94 13.57
C GLN A 518 30.54 31.60 14.21
N SER A 519 30.56 30.78 15.27
CA SER A 519 31.82 30.32 15.88
C SER A 519 32.64 29.42 14.95
N ALA A 520 31.99 28.77 13.99
CA ALA A 520 32.61 27.99 12.92
C ALA A 520 32.99 28.83 11.68
N GLY A 521 32.78 30.15 11.70
CA GLY A 521 33.08 31.04 10.57
C GLY A 521 32.06 31.00 9.44
N ILE A 522 30.88 30.42 9.68
CA ILE A 522 29.79 30.29 8.70
C ILE A 522 28.84 31.47 8.84
N ASN A 523 28.52 32.14 7.72
CA ASN A 523 27.65 33.30 7.76
C ASN A 523 26.20 32.93 8.13
N ALA A 524 25.67 33.64 9.12
CA ALA A 524 24.30 33.56 9.60
C ALA A 524 23.81 34.96 9.99
N PRO A 525 22.50 35.28 9.87
CA PRO A 525 22.02 36.65 10.07
C PRO A 525 22.35 37.17 11.46
N GLU A 526 23.07 38.30 11.50
CA GLU A 526 23.35 39.06 12.72
C GLU A 526 22.06 39.68 13.28
N GLY A 527 21.94 39.72 14.61
CA GLY A 527 20.76 40.23 15.27
C GLY A 527 20.87 40.20 16.80
N LEU A 528 19.85 40.75 17.46
CA LEU A 528 19.73 40.80 18.91
C LEU A 528 18.51 39.99 19.38
N GLU A 529 18.67 39.32 20.52
CA GLU A 529 17.61 38.59 21.22
C GLU A 529 17.00 39.49 22.30
N PHE A 530 15.68 39.50 22.40
CA PHE A 530 14.95 40.28 23.40
C PHE A 530 13.93 39.41 24.12
N ILE A 531 13.95 39.49 25.45
CA ILE A 531 13.02 38.77 26.35
C ILE A 531 11.89 39.67 26.88
N ASP A 532 11.92 40.96 26.55
CA ASP A 532 10.90 41.92 26.94
C ASP A 532 10.70 43.00 25.86
N ALA A 533 9.46 43.44 25.71
CA ALA A 533 9.07 44.40 24.67
C ALA A 533 9.72 45.77 24.86
N ASN A 534 9.92 46.23 26.10
CA ASN A 534 10.46 47.57 26.36
C ASN A 534 11.93 47.69 25.93
N THR A 535 12.75 46.67 26.21
CA THR A 535 14.14 46.60 25.75
C THR A 535 14.18 46.47 24.23
N ALA A 536 13.30 45.67 23.62
CA ALA A 536 13.20 45.55 22.17
C ALA A 536 12.84 46.89 21.50
N HIS A 537 11.84 47.62 22.01
CA HIS A 537 11.45 48.94 21.50
C HIS A 537 12.58 49.97 21.63
N SER A 538 13.35 49.89 22.72
CA SER A 538 14.50 50.77 22.93
C SER A 538 15.65 50.51 21.94
N ALA A 539 15.68 49.34 21.31
CA ALA A 539 16.67 49.00 20.28
C ALA A 539 16.32 49.54 18.88
N PHE A 540 15.20 50.24 18.70
CA PHE A 540 14.82 50.81 17.40
C PHE A 540 15.94 51.62 16.76
N ASP A 541 16.61 52.49 17.53
CA ASP A 541 17.66 53.37 17.02
C ASP A 541 18.87 52.60 16.47
N TYR A 542 19.14 51.40 17.01
CA TYR A 542 20.21 50.53 16.51
C TYR A 542 19.87 49.92 15.14
N PHE A 543 18.60 49.56 14.93
CA PHE A 543 18.12 48.95 13.68
C PHE A 543 17.57 49.96 12.67
N SER A 544 17.43 51.22 13.05
CA SER A 544 16.85 52.25 12.20
C SER A 544 17.63 52.41 10.90
N GLY A 545 16.91 52.49 9.78
CA GLY A 545 17.49 52.56 8.43
C GLY A 545 18.05 51.25 7.88
N GLN A 546 18.04 50.17 8.66
CA GLN A 546 18.43 48.83 8.20
C GLN A 546 17.21 48.03 7.77
N ALA A 547 17.35 47.22 6.72
CA ALA A 547 16.34 46.20 6.43
C ALA A 547 16.44 45.08 7.48
N ILE A 548 15.33 44.78 8.15
CA ILE A 548 15.31 43.82 9.27
C ILE A 548 14.17 42.81 9.17
N VAL A 549 14.33 41.72 9.91
CA VAL A 549 13.32 40.70 10.17
C VAL A 549 13.13 40.58 11.66
N ILE A 550 11.89 40.71 12.12
CA ILE A 550 11.48 40.51 13.51
C ILE A 550 10.72 39.20 13.58
N LYS A 551 11.19 38.25 14.38
CA LYS A 551 10.61 36.91 14.45
C LYS A 551 10.63 36.34 15.88
N PRO A 552 9.69 35.45 16.24
CA PRO A 552 9.71 34.74 17.51
C PRO A 552 10.82 33.68 17.53
N LYS A 553 11.28 33.28 18.72
CA LYS A 553 12.38 32.33 18.91
C LYS A 553 12.06 30.92 18.42
N SER A 554 10.86 30.42 18.73
CA SER A 554 10.51 29.00 18.58
C SER A 554 9.26 28.74 17.71
N THR A 555 8.87 29.68 16.83
CA THR A 555 7.70 29.49 15.96
C THR A 555 8.03 28.88 14.60
N ASN A 556 7.03 28.17 14.06
CA ASN A 556 7.05 27.54 12.75
C ASN A 556 6.08 28.26 11.78
N PHE A 557 6.18 27.94 10.48
CA PHE A 557 5.27 28.39 9.41
C PHE A 557 5.14 29.91 9.21
N GLY A 558 6.10 30.69 9.71
CA GLY A 558 6.10 32.14 9.55
C GLY A 558 5.16 32.90 10.49
N LEU A 559 4.58 32.22 11.49
CA LEU A 559 3.73 32.87 12.49
C LEU A 559 4.55 33.86 13.33
N GLY A 560 4.05 35.09 13.46
CA GLY A 560 4.71 36.17 14.18
C GLY A 560 5.92 36.80 13.49
N ILE A 561 6.21 36.45 12.24
CA ILE A 561 7.35 37.01 11.49
C ILE A 561 6.92 38.28 10.74
N THR A 562 7.63 39.37 10.96
CA THR A 562 7.45 40.63 10.23
C THR A 562 8.76 41.04 9.55
N ILE A 563 8.68 41.41 8.27
CA ILE A 563 9.83 41.88 7.48
C ILE A 563 9.66 43.38 7.24
N LEU A 564 10.64 44.17 7.68
CA LEU A 564 10.68 45.62 7.46
C LEU A 564 11.85 45.94 6.52
N LYS A 565 11.56 46.06 5.22
CA LYS A 565 12.57 46.40 4.20
C LYS A 565 13.06 47.84 4.33
N GLN A 566 12.20 48.71 4.84
CA GLN A 566 12.50 50.09 5.25
C GLN A 566 12.08 50.21 6.71
N ASN A 567 13.04 50.42 7.60
CA ASN A 567 12.83 50.49 9.05
C ASN A 567 13.08 51.92 9.56
N ASP A 568 12.23 52.85 9.15
CA ASP A 568 12.26 54.27 9.51
C ASP A 568 11.04 54.69 10.35
N ASP A 569 9.99 53.87 10.40
CA ASP A 569 8.80 54.08 11.23
C ASP A 569 8.90 53.32 12.56
N LYS A 570 9.06 54.07 13.66
CA LYS A 570 9.11 53.52 15.01
C LYS A 570 7.81 52.83 15.43
N GLN A 571 6.64 53.34 15.05
CA GLN A 571 5.37 52.73 15.44
C GLN A 571 5.17 51.38 14.74
N LEU A 572 5.58 51.29 13.47
CA LEU A 572 5.56 50.06 12.71
C LEU A 572 6.50 49.01 13.33
N PHE A 573 7.71 49.41 13.71
CA PHE A 573 8.66 48.55 14.43
C PHE A 573 8.09 48.05 15.77
N GLU A 574 7.52 48.95 16.58
CA GLU A 574 6.91 48.59 17.87
C GLU A 574 5.76 47.60 17.68
N ARG A 575 4.92 47.79 16.65
CA ARG A 575 3.85 46.85 16.34
C ARG A 575 4.39 45.49 15.89
N ALA A 576 5.42 45.46 15.04
CA ALA A 576 6.07 44.23 14.60
C ALA A 576 6.68 43.45 15.78
N VAL A 577 7.30 44.14 16.73
CA VAL A 577 7.80 43.57 17.99
C VAL A 577 6.65 43.00 18.82
N ALA A 578 5.54 43.73 18.97
CA ALA A 578 4.38 43.26 19.70
C ALA A 578 3.79 41.99 19.08
N ILE A 579 3.64 41.95 17.75
CA ILE A 579 3.16 40.77 17.01
C ILE A 579 4.07 39.56 17.29
N ALA A 580 5.39 39.74 17.29
CA ALA A 580 6.30 38.62 17.58
C ALA A 580 6.16 38.12 19.03
N PHE A 581 5.99 39.03 20.01
CA PHE A 581 5.76 38.67 21.42
C PHE A 581 4.38 38.05 21.70
N GLU A 582 3.37 38.31 20.86
CA GLU A 582 2.08 37.61 20.91
C GLU A 582 2.25 36.08 20.68
N HIS A 583 3.37 35.66 20.06
CA HIS A 583 3.63 34.27 19.71
C HIS A 583 4.77 33.60 20.49
N ASP A 584 5.66 34.34 21.14
CA ASP A 584 6.75 33.79 21.96
C ASP A 584 7.18 34.78 23.05
N SER A 585 7.61 34.26 24.20
CA SER A 585 8.23 35.04 25.28
C SER A 585 9.58 35.66 24.91
N THR A 586 10.18 35.26 23.79
CA THR A 586 11.47 35.73 23.32
C THR A 586 11.44 35.94 21.81
N ILE A 587 11.96 37.08 21.36
CA ILE A 587 11.99 37.44 19.95
C ILE A 587 13.42 37.75 19.48
N LEU A 588 13.60 37.72 18.16
CA LEU A 588 14.83 38.03 17.45
C LEU A 588 14.57 39.18 16.48
N VAL A 589 15.44 40.19 16.53
CA VAL A 589 15.50 41.25 15.51
C VAL A 589 16.81 41.09 14.76
N GLU A 590 16.71 40.79 13.47
CA GLU A 590 17.83 40.35 12.64
C GLU A 590 17.93 41.18 11.38
N LYS A 591 19.14 41.28 10.81
CA LYS A 591 19.32 41.87 9.49
C LYS A 591 18.59 41.04 8.43
N PHE A 592 17.86 41.72 7.55
CA PHE A 592 17.25 41.10 6.39
C PHE A 592 18.32 40.68 5.39
N ILE A 593 18.27 39.41 4.97
CA ILE A 593 19.16 38.87 3.95
C ILE A 593 18.39 38.78 2.63
N SER A 594 18.91 39.45 1.60
CA SER A 594 18.40 39.30 0.23
C SER A 594 18.94 38.04 -0.43
N GLY A 595 18.30 37.62 -1.52
CA GLY A 595 18.73 36.47 -2.31
C GLY A 595 17.57 35.54 -2.62
N LYS A 596 17.89 34.43 -3.29
CA LYS A 596 16.97 33.31 -3.48
C LYS A 596 17.15 32.32 -2.35
N GLU A 597 16.04 31.77 -1.89
CA GLU A 597 16.02 30.75 -0.86
C GLU A 597 16.24 29.36 -1.49
N TYR A 598 17.20 28.62 -0.94
CA TYR A 598 17.48 27.23 -1.29
C TYR A 598 17.41 26.34 -0.06
N ARG A 599 16.50 25.36 -0.11
CA ARG A 599 16.38 24.26 0.85
C ARG A 599 17.39 23.18 0.49
N MET A 600 18.41 23.02 1.30
CA MET A 600 19.47 22.04 1.14
C MET A 600 19.24 20.90 2.13
N PHE A 601 19.40 19.65 1.68
CA PHE A 601 19.16 18.46 2.49
C PHE A 601 20.43 17.64 2.59
N LEU A 602 20.87 17.38 3.82
CA LEU A 602 22.02 16.55 4.12
C LEU A 602 21.63 15.25 4.78
N ILE A 603 22.32 14.19 4.37
CA ILE A 603 22.32 12.90 5.03
C ILE A 603 23.79 12.49 5.21
N ASN A 604 24.17 12.22 6.45
CA ASN A 604 25.55 12.10 6.88
C ASN A 604 26.39 13.33 6.48
N ASP A 605 27.47 13.12 5.73
CA ASP A 605 28.40 14.15 5.29
C ASP A 605 28.21 14.48 3.78
N GLU A 606 27.03 14.16 3.21
CA GLU A 606 26.69 14.38 1.80
C GLU A 606 25.48 15.32 1.68
N LEU A 607 25.57 16.31 0.79
CA LEU A 607 24.42 17.09 0.35
C LEU A 607 23.66 16.34 -0.75
N VAL A 608 22.51 15.78 -0.38
CA VAL A 608 21.76 14.82 -1.21
C VAL A 608 20.63 15.45 -2.03
N GLY A 609 20.27 16.70 -1.74
CA GLY A 609 19.23 17.41 -2.47
C GLY A 609 19.23 18.91 -2.20
N ILE A 610 18.91 19.69 -3.22
CA ILE A 610 18.74 21.14 -3.14
C ILE A 610 17.46 21.53 -3.88
N LEU A 611 16.61 22.31 -3.24
CA LEU A 611 15.39 22.84 -3.82
C LEU A 611 15.38 24.36 -3.75
N HIS A 612 15.13 25.01 -4.88
CA HIS A 612 14.63 26.37 -4.89
C HIS A 612 13.11 26.35 -4.71
N ARG A 613 12.64 27.03 -3.66
CA ARG A 613 11.20 27.20 -3.42
C ARG A 613 10.71 28.47 -4.11
N VAL A 614 9.73 28.34 -5.01
CA VAL A 614 9.11 29.47 -5.70
C VAL A 614 7.71 29.70 -5.14
N PRO A 615 7.31 30.96 -4.83
CA PRO A 615 5.95 31.26 -4.41
C PRO A 615 4.89 30.75 -5.38
N ALA A 616 3.68 30.50 -4.88
CA ALA A 616 2.54 30.08 -5.70
C ALA A 616 2.39 31.00 -6.90
N ASN A 617 2.34 30.43 -8.10
CA ASN A 617 2.42 31.20 -9.35
C ASN A 617 1.68 30.52 -10.51
N VAL A 618 1.43 31.31 -11.55
CA VAL A 618 1.03 30.84 -12.88
C VAL A 618 1.79 31.60 -13.97
N ILE A 619 1.98 30.96 -15.13
CA ILE A 619 2.60 31.59 -16.30
C ILE A 619 1.50 31.89 -17.32
N GLY A 620 1.42 33.15 -17.75
CA GLY A 620 0.50 33.60 -18.78
C GLY A 620 0.74 32.91 -20.11
N ASN A 621 -0.34 32.59 -20.81
CA ASN A 621 -0.30 32.10 -22.19
C ASN A 621 -0.99 33.08 -23.17
N GLY A 622 -1.28 34.30 -22.71
CA GLY A 622 -1.99 35.34 -23.46
C GLY A 622 -3.48 35.05 -23.74
N GLN A 623 -4.04 33.94 -23.26
CA GLN A 623 -5.40 33.49 -23.59
C GLN A 623 -6.27 33.19 -22.36
N LEU A 624 -5.71 32.51 -21.37
CA LEU A 624 -6.43 32.05 -20.19
C LEU A 624 -6.33 33.07 -19.06
N SER A 625 -7.40 33.22 -18.29
CA SER A 625 -7.36 34.02 -17.06
C SER A 625 -6.50 33.35 -15.99
N ILE A 626 -6.05 34.12 -14.99
CA ILE A 626 -5.31 33.60 -13.84
C ILE A 626 -6.06 32.45 -13.17
N GLY A 627 -7.37 32.56 -12.94
CA GLY A 627 -8.19 31.49 -12.34
C GLY A 627 -8.23 30.21 -13.19
N GLN A 628 -8.26 30.35 -14.52
CA GLN A 628 -8.20 29.20 -15.44
C GLN A 628 -6.81 28.55 -15.44
N LEU A 629 -5.74 29.35 -15.39
CA LEU A 629 -4.37 28.86 -15.30
C LEU A 629 -4.13 28.12 -13.96
N ILE A 630 -4.64 28.64 -12.85
CA ILE A 630 -4.62 27.98 -11.55
C ILE A 630 -5.35 26.64 -11.64
N SER A 631 -6.56 26.63 -12.20
CA SER A 631 -7.35 25.41 -12.38
C SER A 631 -6.64 24.38 -13.25
N LYS A 632 -5.89 24.80 -14.28
CA LYS A 632 -5.07 23.93 -15.11
C LYS A 632 -3.87 23.38 -14.33
N LYS A 633 -3.13 24.22 -13.60
CA LYS A 633 -1.96 23.83 -12.80
C LYS A 633 -2.34 22.86 -11.68
N ASN A 634 -3.51 23.05 -11.06
CA ASN A 634 -4.06 22.16 -10.03
C ASN A 634 -4.57 20.79 -10.55
N LYS A 635 -4.53 20.52 -11.87
CA LYS A 635 -4.78 19.19 -12.45
C LYS A 635 -3.55 18.29 -12.41
N ASP A 636 -2.38 18.83 -12.08
CA ASP A 636 -1.17 18.05 -11.84
C ASP A 636 -1.45 17.00 -10.75
N PRO A 637 -1.18 15.70 -10.99
CA PRO A 637 -1.43 14.64 -10.01
C PRO A 637 -0.66 14.85 -8.69
N LEU A 638 0.49 15.54 -8.73
CA LEU A 638 1.27 15.84 -7.53
C LEU A 638 0.58 16.86 -6.61
N ARG A 639 -0.44 17.58 -7.09
CA ARG A 639 -1.17 18.61 -6.32
C ARG A 639 -2.43 18.08 -5.65
N GLY A 640 -2.44 18.12 -4.33
CA GLY A 640 -3.55 17.71 -3.48
C GLY A 640 -3.80 18.70 -2.34
N LYS A 641 -4.30 18.20 -1.22
CA LYS A 641 -4.60 19.00 -0.03
C LYS A 641 -4.07 18.33 1.23
N GLY A 642 -3.59 19.14 2.16
CA GLY A 642 -3.25 18.72 3.52
C GLY A 642 -2.04 17.79 3.61
N TYR A 643 -0.99 18.04 2.82
CA TYR A 643 0.26 17.26 2.82
C TYR A 643 0.10 15.75 2.49
N LYS A 644 -1.05 15.36 1.95
CA LYS A 644 -1.30 14.00 1.42
C LYS A 644 -0.80 13.82 -0.02
N SER A 645 -0.11 14.82 -0.53
CA SER A 645 0.43 14.89 -1.88
C SER A 645 1.73 15.71 -1.85
N PRO A 646 2.66 15.49 -2.80
CA PRO A 646 3.93 16.21 -2.81
C PRO A 646 3.83 17.73 -2.85
N LEU A 647 2.80 18.24 -3.54
CA LEU A 647 2.54 19.67 -3.70
C LEU A 647 1.13 19.99 -3.20
N GLU A 648 0.93 21.21 -2.71
CA GLU A 648 -0.40 21.69 -2.36
C GLU A 648 -1.07 22.32 -3.59
N LYS A 649 -2.39 22.19 -3.69
CA LYS A 649 -3.19 22.95 -4.65
C LYS A 649 -3.11 24.43 -4.34
N ILE A 650 -2.97 25.23 -5.39
CA ILE A 650 -3.04 26.68 -5.32
C ILE A 650 -4.49 27.07 -5.01
N ALA A 651 -4.71 27.75 -3.89
CA ALA A 651 -6.02 28.27 -3.51
C ALA A 651 -6.37 29.54 -4.33
N MET A 652 -7.66 29.80 -4.48
CA MET A 652 -8.20 31.09 -4.94
C MET A 652 -8.95 31.74 -3.78
N GLY A 653 -8.24 31.95 -2.67
CA GLY A 653 -8.79 32.51 -1.43
C GLY A 653 -8.63 34.03 -1.36
N GLU A 654 -9.05 34.59 -0.24
CA GLU A 654 -8.94 36.03 0.05
C GLU A 654 -7.48 36.50 0.03
N ALA A 655 -6.56 35.74 0.63
CA ALA A 655 -5.16 36.13 0.68
C ALA A 655 -4.51 36.20 -0.71
N GLU A 656 -4.80 35.24 -1.60
CA GLU A 656 -4.33 35.29 -2.98
C GLU A 656 -4.98 36.43 -3.78
N ALA A 657 -6.27 36.71 -3.54
CA ALA A 657 -6.97 37.83 -4.16
C ALA A 657 -6.37 39.18 -3.75
N MET A 658 -6.12 39.38 -2.45
CA MET A 658 -5.48 40.59 -1.93
C MET A 658 -4.08 40.79 -2.52
N PHE A 659 -3.31 39.71 -2.67
CA PHE A 659 -1.97 39.78 -3.25
C PHE A 659 -1.98 40.06 -4.77
N LEU A 660 -3.01 39.60 -5.49
CA LEU A 660 -3.20 40.00 -6.89
C LEU A 660 -3.56 41.49 -7.01
N GLN A 661 -4.38 42.01 -6.10
CA GLN A 661 -4.77 43.41 -6.10
C GLN A 661 -3.58 44.36 -5.91
N THR A 662 -2.56 44.00 -5.12
CA THR A 662 -1.35 44.82 -4.99
C THR A 662 -0.55 44.90 -6.30
N GLN A 663 -0.76 43.95 -7.20
CA GLN A 663 -0.19 43.92 -8.56
C GLN A 663 -1.14 44.56 -9.60
N GLY A 664 -2.32 45.05 -9.18
CA GLY A 664 -3.35 45.59 -10.08
C GLY A 664 -4.05 44.51 -10.91
N LEU A 665 -4.08 43.27 -10.43
CA LEU A 665 -4.66 42.10 -11.10
C LEU A 665 -5.78 41.47 -10.26
N ASP A 666 -6.57 40.60 -10.89
CA ASP A 666 -7.57 39.73 -10.26
C ASP A 666 -7.58 38.35 -10.94
N PHE A 667 -8.46 37.44 -10.51
CA PHE A 667 -8.51 36.09 -11.09
C PHE A 667 -9.02 36.05 -12.54
N ASP A 668 -9.69 37.10 -13.02
CA ASP A 668 -10.23 37.20 -14.38
C ASP A 668 -9.25 37.84 -15.36
N SER A 669 -8.22 38.50 -14.84
CA SER A 669 -7.12 39.07 -15.62
C SER A 669 -6.40 37.99 -16.46
N VAL A 670 -6.07 38.32 -17.71
CA VAL A 670 -5.35 37.45 -18.65
C VAL A 670 -3.90 37.92 -18.75
N PRO A 671 -2.93 37.20 -18.17
CA PRO A 671 -1.53 37.59 -18.23
C PRO A 671 -0.97 37.36 -19.65
N ALA A 672 -0.08 38.26 -20.08
CA ALA A 672 0.60 38.12 -21.36
C ALA A 672 1.43 36.83 -21.41
N ASP A 673 1.66 36.33 -22.63
CA ASP A 673 2.41 35.09 -22.84
C ASP A 673 3.82 35.17 -22.24
N GLY A 674 4.18 34.15 -21.45
CA GLY A 674 5.46 34.06 -20.75
C GLY A 674 5.59 34.88 -19.47
N VAL A 675 4.58 35.68 -19.08
CA VAL A 675 4.63 36.47 -17.84
C VAL A 675 4.24 35.62 -16.64
N THR A 676 5.14 35.52 -15.66
CA THR A 676 4.86 34.85 -14.38
C THR A 676 4.11 35.78 -13.43
N ILE A 677 2.94 35.35 -12.96
CA ILE A 677 2.16 36.03 -11.93
C ILE A 677 2.27 35.26 -10.62
N TYR A 678 2.70 35.95 -9.57
CA TYR A 678 2.75 35.39 -8.22
C TYR A 678 1.45 35.63 -7.48
N LEU A 679 1.03 34.63 -6.71
CA LEU A 679 -0.22 34.58 -5.95
C LEU A 679 0.03 34.72 -4.45
N ARG A 680 1.28 34.57 -4.03
CA ARG A 680 1.75 34.69 -2.64
C ARG A 680 3.11 35.38 -2.62
N GLU A 681 3.40 36.04 -1.51
CA GLU A 681 4.76 36.54 -1.23
C GLU A 681 5.68 35.44 -0.70
N ASN A 682 5.16 34.48 0.08
CA ASN A 682 5.94 33.38 0.63
C ASN A 682 6.16 32.23 -0.38
N SER A 683 7.30 31.57 -0.27
CA SER A 683 7.74 30.45 -1.11
C SER A 683 7.23 29.08 -0.63
N ASN A 684 6.32 29.04 0.34
CA ASN A 684 5.93 27.80 1.00
C ASN A 684 5.18 26.85 0.05
N ILE A 685 5.57 25.57 0.06
CA ILE A 685 4.85 24.53 -0.71
C ILE A 685 3.41 24.38 -0.20
N SER A 686 3.18 24.59 1.10
CA SER A 686 1.87 24.52 1.75
C SER A 686 0.88 25.61 1.32
N THR A 687 1.34 26.66 0.66
CA THR A 687 0.49 27.71 0.08
C THR A 687 0.37 27.57 -1.45
N GLY A 688 0.81 26.45 -2.01
CA GLY A 688 0.76 26.15 -3.44
C GLY A 688 2.04 26.50 -4.20
N GLY A 689 3.14 26.79 -3.50
CA GLY A 689 4.45 27.02 -4.09
C GLY A 689 4.99 25.83 -4.89
N ASP A 690 6.01 26.11 -5.70
CA ASP A 690 6.68 25.11 -6.55
C ASP A 690 8.05 24.74 -5.94
N SER A 691 8.36 23.45 -5.95
CA SER A 691 9.69 22.92 -5.61
C SER A 691 10.48 22.67 -6.91
N ILE A 692 11.62 23.36 -7.07
CA ILE A 692 12.49 23.18 -8.24
C ILE A 692 13.81 22.61 -7.76
N ASP A 693 14.21 21.46 -8.30
CA ASP A 693 15.48 20.81 -7.96
C ASP A 693 16.67 21.50 -8.62
N PHE A 694 17.65 21.86 -7.78
CA PHE A 694 18.87 22.62 -8.10
C PHE A 694 20.14 21.87 -7.68
N THR A 695 20.04 20.58 -7.33
CA THR A 695 21.16 19.83 -6.74
C THR A 695 22.37 19.74 -7.67
N ASP A 696 22.14 19.69 -8.99
CA ASP A 696 23.21 19.59 -9.99
C ASP A 696 23.72 20.97 -10.47
N ASP A 697 22.95 22.04 -10.22
CA ASP A 697 23.18 23.40 -10.77
C ASP A 697 23.86 24.36 -9.77
N VAL A 698 24.18 23.87 -8.57
CA VAL A 698 24.83 24.66 -7.52
C VAL A 698 26.36 24.68 -7.66
N HIS A 699 26.97 25.81 -7.33
CA HIS A 699 28.43 25.87 -7.18
C HIS A 699 28.90 25.06 -5.96
N GLU A 700 29.97 24.28 -6.11
CA GLU A 700 30.43 23.29 -5.12
C GLU A 700 30.71 23.88 -3.73
N SER A 701 31.20 25.12 -3.67
CA SER A 701 31.45 25.84 -2.40
C SER A 701 30.26 25.89 -1.46
N TYR A 702 29.02 25.97 -1.98
CA TYR A 702 27.84 25.97 -1.11
C TYR A 702 27.56 24.59 -0.51
N LYS A 703 27.94 23.51 -1.21
CA LYS A 703 27.84 22.15 -0.69
C LYS A 703 28.83 21.92 0.44
N GLU A 704 30.05 22.42 0.28
CA GLU A 704 31.10 22.37 1.31
C GLU A 704 30.62 23.09 2.59
N ILE A 705 30.12 24.32 2.45
CA ILE A 705 29.59 25.11 3.58
C ILE A 705 28.42 24.39 4.26
N ALA A 706 27.52 23.78 3.48
CA ALA A 706 26.38 23.03 4.00
C ALA A 706 26.85 21.82 4.86
N VAL A 707 27.87 21.10 4.40
CA VAL A 707 28.49 19.99 5.14
C VAL A 707 29.21 20.49 6.40
N GLU A 708 29.95 21.59 6.31
CA GLU A 708 30.61 22.21 7.47
C GLU A 708 29.60 22.68 8.52
N ALA A 709 28.46 23.23 8.10
CA ALA A 709 27.37 23.62 9.00
C ALA A 709 26.78 22.42 9.75
N ALA A 710 26.53 21.31 9.04
CA ALA A 710 26.06 20.07 9.66
C ALA A 710 27.08 19.51 10.67
N LYS A 711 28.38 19.53 10.32
CA LYS A 711 29.46 19.12 11.22
C LYS A 711 29.56 20.00 12.46
N ALA A 712 29.40 21.32 12.31
CA ALA A 712 29.45 22.26 13.43
C ALA A 712 28.36 21.98 14.47
N LEU A 713 27.17 21.56 14.04
CA LEU A 713 26.07 21.15 14.94
C LEU A 713 26.10 19.67 15.31
N ASN A 714 27.06 18.89 14.80
CA ASN A 714 27.16 17.44 14.99
C ASN A 714 25.88 16.69 14.61
N VAL A 715 25.32 17.01 13.44
CA VAL A 715 24.10 16.38 12.89
C VAL A 715 24.41 15.52 11.68
N LYS A 716 23.65 14.45 11.52
CA LYS A 716 23.70 13.53 10.39
C LYS A 716 22.54 13.75 9.44
N VAL A 717 21.35 14.09 9.92
CA VAL A 717 20.23 14.40 9.04
C VAL A 717 19.73 15.81 9.33
N THR A 718 19.79 16.68 8.32
CA THR A 718 19.32 18.05 8.49
C THR A 718 18.90 18.66 7.17
N GLY A 719 17.90 19.53 7.24
CA GLY A 719 17.58 20.44 6.15
C GLY A 719 17.97 21.85 6.56
N LEU A 720 18.78 22.53 5.76
CA LEU A 720 19.14 23.92 6.00
C LEU A 720 18.58 24.83 4.91
N ASP A 721 18.18 26.02 5.33
CA ASP A 721 17.67 27.07 4.45
C ASP A 721 18.78 28.10 4.26
N MET A 722 19.29 28.20 3.03
CA MET A 722 20.34 29.14 2.67
C MET A 722 19.79 30.19 1.70
N MET A 723 19.99 31.46 2.04
CA MET A 723 19.78 32.57 1.11
C MET A 723 21.04 32.76 0.29
N ILE A 724 20.92 32.78 -1.03
CA ILE A 724 22.04 32.91 -1.96
C ILE A 724 21.68 33.91 -3.07
N ASP A 725 22.55 34.88 -3.31
CA ASP A 725 22.34 35.87 -4.37
C ASP A 725 22.41 35.25 -5.77
N ASP A 726 23.45 34.46 -6.02
CA ASP A 726 23.70 33.77 -7.29
C ASP A 726 24.32 32.39 -7.04
N ILE A 727 23.50 31.35 -7.19
CA ILE A 727 23.86 29.96 -6.88
C ILE A 727 24.97 29.39 -7.77
N SER A 728 25.21 30.01 -8.93
CA SER A 728 26.23 29.56 -9.90
C SER A 728 27.64 30.07 -9.58
N LYS A 729 27.77 31.05 -8.69
CA LYS A 729 29.04 31.68 -8.33
C LYS A 729 29.62 31.07 -7.06
N PRO A 730 30.94 31.16 -6.84
CA PRO A 730 31.54 30.73 -5.59
C PRO A 730 30.99 31.51 -4.40
N ALA A 731 30.85 30.80 -3.28
CA ALA A 731 30.42 31.37 -2.02
C ALA A 731 31.47 32.36 -1.48
N THR A 732 30.98 33.46 -0.95
CA THR A 732 31.77 34.48 -0.24
C THR A 732 30.99 34.90 1.00
N GLN A 733 31.66 35.47 2.00
CA GLN A 733 31.00 35.88 3.24
C GLN A 733 29.84 36.88 3.08
N SER A 734 29.72 37.53 1.91
CA SER A 734 28.68 38.52 1.64
C SER A 734 27.54 38.06 0.72
N ASN A 735 27.66 36.92 0.04
CA ASN A 735 26.70 36.50 -1.00
C ASN A 735 25.81 35.31 -0.62
N TYR A 736 25.94 34.83 0.63
CA TYR A 736 25.05 33.82 1.20
C TYR A 736 24.83 34.04 2.68
N SER A 737 23.79 33.46 3.24
CA SER A 737 23.61 33.33 4.69
C SER A 737 22.75 32.10 5.00
N ILE A 738 23.12 31.33 6.02
CA ILE A 738 22.27 30.24 6.52
C ILE A 738 21.23 30.83 7.47
N ILE A 739 19.95 30.71 7.08
CA ILE A 739 18.81 31.28 7.80
C ILE A 739 18.37 30.35 8.93
N GLU A 740 18.35 29.05 8.66
CA GLU A 740 17.82 28.03 9.56
C GLU A 740 18.45 26.65 9.29
N MET A 741 18.56 25.85 10.34
CA MET A 741 18.84 24.41 10.25
C MET A 741 17.71 23.64 10.95
N ASN A 742 17.18 22.64 10.28
CA ASN A 742 15.99 21.91 10.71
C ASN A 742 16.33 20.44 10.95
N PHE A 743 15.85 19.92 12.08
CA PHE A 743 16.09 18.54 12.52
C PHE A 743 15.06 17.53 12.00
N ASN A 744 13.91 18.00 11.51
CA ASN A 744 12.88 17.16 10.90
C ASN A 744 12.54 17.66 9.49
N PRO A 745 13.49 17.60 8.54
CA PRO A 745 13.26 18.07 7.18
C PRO A 745 12.35 17.13 6.38
N ALA A 746 11.43 17.70 5.61
CA ALA A 746 10.57 16.93 4.72
C ALA A 746 11.33 16.34 3.52
N ILE A 747 11.28 15.02 3.31
CA ILE A 747 11.92 14.37 2.16
C ILE A 747 11.07 14.38 0.89
N HIS A 748 9.74 14.42 1.03
CA HIS A 748 8.82 14.23 -0.11
C HIS A 748 8.98 15.30 -1.19
N ILE A 749 9.26 16.55 -0.81
CA ILE A 749 9.48 17.65 -1.75
C ILE A 749 10.74 17.46 -2.62
N HIS A 750 11.73 16.71 -2.14
CA HIS A 750 12.94 16.36 -2.90
C HIS A 750 12.75 15.06 -3.70
N CYS A 751 11.84 14.20 -3.27
CA CYS A 751 11.49 12.98 -4.01
C CYS A 751 10.55 13.28 -5.19
N HIS A 752 9.69 14.28 -5.05
CA HIS A 752 8.72 14.66 -6.08
C HIS A 752 8.73 16.18 -6.28
N PRO A 753 9.82 16.74 -6.86
CA PRO A 753 9.84 18.16 -7.19
C PRO A 753 8.83 18.48 -8.30
N TYR A 754 8.32 19.71 -8.32
CA TYR A 754 7.50 20.20 -9.44
C TYR A 754 8.31 20.24 -10.74
N ILE A 755 9.58 20.67 -10.67
CA ILE A 755 10.53 20.66 -11.79
C ILE A 755 11.84 20.05 -11.32
N GLY A 756 12.38 19.11 -12.09
CA GLY A 756 13.69 18.49 -11.89
C GLY A 756 13.60 17.01 -11.56
N LYS A 757 14.59 16.46 -10.85
CA LYS A 757 14.75 15.01 -10.69
C LYS A 757 14.30 14.54 -9.29
N ASN A 758 13.69 13.37 -9.22
CA ASN A 758 13.52 12.66 -7.95
C ASN A 758 14.90 12.31 -7.37
N ARG A 759 15.27 12.90 -6.24
CA ARG A 759 16.56 12.68 -5.59
C ARG A 759 16.61 11.42 -4.71
N ARG A 760 15.50 10.68 -4.60
CA ARG A 760 15.34 9.42 -3.87
C ARG A 760 15.85 9.49 -2.43
N LEU A 761 15.46 10.54 -1.70
CA LEU A 761 15.91 10.73 -0.31
C LEU A 761 15.43 9.60 0.60
N ASN A 762 14.28 8.98 0.31
CA ASN A 762 13.83 7.78 1.02
C ASN A 762 14.83 6.61 0.92
N ALA A 763 15.37 6.35 -0.28
CA ALA A 763 16.43 5.36 -0.49
C ALA A 763 17.71 5.72 0.29
N LYS A 764 18.17 6.96 0.16
CA LYS A 764 19.37 7.45 0.86
C LYS A 764 19.23 7.43 2.38
N MET A 765 18.03 7.66 2.90
CA MET A 765 17.73 7.54 4.33
C MET A 765 17.83 6.09 4.81
N LEU A 766 17.30 5.12 4.06
CA LEU A 766 17.47 3.70 4.41
C LEU A 766 18.93 3.24 4.30
N ASP A 767 19.68 3.75 3.31
CA ASP A 767 21.13 3.50 3.21
C ASP A 767 21.86 4.02 4.45
N ALA A 768 21.55 5.24 4.90
CA ALA A 768 22.14 5.83 6.11
C ALA A 768 21.78 5.06 7.38
N LEU A 769 20.55 4.53 7.43
CA LEU A 769 20.11 3.61 8.48
C LEU A 769 20.65 2.19 8.29
N GLY A 770 21.44 1.90 7.26
CA GLY A 770 22.10 0.62 7.02
C GLY A 770 21.16 -0.55 6.71
N PHE A 771 20.17 -0.33 5.85
CA PHE A 771 19.17 -1.33 5.41
C PHE A 771 19.26 -1.78 3.95
#